data_AF-M1Q9Z6-F1
#
_entry.id   AF-M1Q9Z6-F1
#
_cell.length_a   1.000
_cell.length_b   1.000
_cell.length_c   1.000
_cell.angle_alpha   90.00
_cell.angle_beta   90.00
_cell.angle_gamma   90.00
#
_symmetry.space_group_name_H-M   'P 1'
#
loop_
_entity.id
_entity.type
_entity.pdbx_description
1 polymer ?
#
loop_
_entity_poly.entity_id
_entity_poly.type
_entity_poly.pdbx_seq_one_letter_code
_entity_poly.pdbx_strand_id
1 'polypeptide(L)'
;MMQKNGYMRYFTKKSCYPNQSEAMDKIHSALQNEKIVLFEGACGTGKTLSALAPALHAGKKLNKVVIIVTNVHQQMVQFINEARDINRDNSIKTIVFKGKASMCPDNLDYEECRLKGENTYDLLDFEREVSSKEKELKDAFEKHKKSKDPALYILRNELEKELDEARKKAQSLRNHSCSRLYEVLKFESSEFSSWLFSDVRSPEEIMEYAEDRGMCGYELLKKELKNTELLICNFHHVLSADIFMTLLKWLERDPEDVILIFDEAHNIEASARSHSSIMLSELTVEKALSEVGEIPEPESSPVFGGGSFSGTGIPLDEDYASRIYARRLFSCLLTAIRDTYDSKLKFGERNRLGKHWQDIQISDPYERHDVLKARFLRDAQKEGFADEETVLTRLREIGEFGGRLEEIYAENYKKGLLSVPKRSQIRYVADFLSSYLVLSDRQNYYPILNMRRDFKSDRVVGRLELFTCIPKNVTQPLLDSVYSAVLMSATLRPFEMVRSTLGISREVEEITYGTTFPQERRLTLAVSVPPLFAKNRDSPETLEGLREALLAATAASPGNVIIYFQSYAEALRYTKLLEPELSIPIFLDEVGVSAQEIRPKFFKIGEQGGKAVLITYLWGTLSEGVDFRDSRGRTVIVVGVGYPALNDRIKAVESAYDTVFGCGEGWEFAVQVPTIRKVRQAMGRVVRSPGDFGVRILLDARYQGSQVRKLGKFSVFGYFPPEESREFIDVAPKDVGSLVEEFFANTLPYNPETLMGNGSFTSAEPFMFII
;
A
#
# COMPACT_ATOMS: atom_id res chain seq x y z
N MET A 1 -36.92 20.60 -6.67
CA MET A 1 -36.70 20.01 -5.32
C MET A 1 -35.21 20.01 -4.91
N MET A 2 -34.36 20.93 -5.41
CA MET A 2 -32.89 20.87 -5.22
C MET A 2 -32.36 21.59 -3.94
N GLN A 3 -33.22 22.05 -3.04
CA GLN A 3 -32.83 22.88 -1.88
C GLN A 3 -32.77 22.15 -0.52
N LYS A 4 -33.01 20.83 -0.45
CA LYS A 4 -33.15 20.13 0.86
C LYS A 4 -31.89 19.50 1.44
N ASN A 5 -30.78 19.49 0.71
CA ASN A 5 -29.64 18.66 1.05
C ASN A 5 -28.40 19.50 1.40
N GLY A 6 -28.17 19.72 2.70
CA GLY A 6 -27.11 20.61 3.22
C GLY A 6 -25.70 20.26 2.76
N TYR A 7 -25.48 19.03 2.28
CA TYR A 7 -24.21 18.60 1.70
C TYR A 7 -23.89 19.21 0.33
N MET A 8 -24.90 19.70 -0.41
CA MET A 8 -24.70 20.31 -1.73
C MET A 8 -23.81 21.55 -1.70
N ARG A 9 -23.63 22.18 -0.53
CA ARG A 9 -22.68 23.29 -0.37
C ARG A 9 -21.24 22.85 -0.67
N TYR A 10 -20.89 21.59 -0.42
CA TYR A 10 -19.58 21.01 -0.71
C TYR A 10 -19.46 20.45 -2.13
N PHE A 11 -20.51 20.58 -2.94
CA PHE A 11 -20.50 20.13 -4.33
C PHE A 11 -20.06 21.28 -5.24
N THR A 12 -18.86 21.19 -5.82
CA THR A 12 -18.21 22.31 -6.52
C THR A 12 -18.42 22.34 -8.03
N LYS A 13 -19.05 21.30 -8.60
CA LYS A 13 -19.26 21.21 -10.05
C LYS A 13 -20.58 21.88 -10.44
N LYS A 14 -20.66 22.38 -11.68
CA LYS A 14 -21.85 23.10 -12.18
C LYS A 14 -23.13 22.26 -12.13
N SER A 15 -23.00 20.95 -12.34
CA SER A 15 -24.12 20.01 -12.33
C SER A 15 -23.63 18.63 -11.91
N CYS A 16 -24.54 17.84 -11.32
CA CYS A 16 -24.32 16.43 -11.05
C CYS A 16 -24.25 15.62 -12.34
N TYR A 17 -23.40 14.58 -12.35
CA TYR A 17 -23.54 13.49 -13.31
C TYR A 17 -24.84 12.72 -13.08
N PRO A 18 -25.32 11.93 -14.08
CA PRO A 18 -26.49 11.07 -13.87
C PRO A 18 -26.28 10.16 -12.66
N ASN A 19 -27.33 10.02 -11.84
CA ASN A 19 -27.36 9.26 -10.59
C ASN A 19 -26.41 9.74 -9.47
N GLN A 20 -25.58 10.77 -9.71
CA GLN A 20 -24.63 11.26 -8.71
C GLN A 20 -25.35 11.88 -7.50
N SER A 21 -26.45 12.61 -7.73
CA SER A 21 -27.26 13.17 -6.65
C SER A 21 -27.86 12.07 -5.77
N GLU A 22 -28.40 11.02 -6.39
CA GLU A 22 -28.97 9.87 -5.68
C GLU A 22 -27.90 9.12 -4.89
N ALA A 23 -26.69 8.96 -5.46
CA ALA A 23 -25.53 8.41 -4.76
C ALA A 23 -25.23 9.21 -3.48
N MET A 24 -25.16 10.54 -3.61
CA MET A 24 -24.91 11.43 -2.48
C MET A 24 -26.00 11.34 -1.41
N ASP A 25 -27.26 11.27 -1.81
CA ASP A 25 -28.41 11.10 -0.91
C ASP A 25 -28.31 9.79 -0.10
N LYS A 26 -28.04 8.68 -0.79
CA LYS A 26 -27.87 7.37 -0.16
C LYS A 26 -26.67 7.32 0.78
N ILE A 27 -25.52 7.83 0.34
CA ILE A 27 -24.31 7.92 1.18
C ILE A 27 -24.62 8.78 2.41
N HIS A 28 -25.22 9.95 2.25
CA HIS A 28 -25.56 10.80 3.37
C HIS A 28 -26.48 10.10 4.37
N SER A 29 -27.55 9.46 3.88
CA SER A 29 -28.49 8.74 4.73
C SER A 29 -27.81 7.59 5.48
N ALA A 30 -26.96 6.82 4.79
CA ALA A 30 -26.19 5.74 5.39
C ALA A 30 -25.25 6.24 6.50
N LEU A 31 -24.52 7.33 6.26
CA LEU A 31 -23.65 7.96 7.26
C LEU A 31 -24.44 8.45 8.48
N GLN A 32 -25.64 8.99 8.30
CA GLN A 32 -26.50 9.41 9.43
C GLN A 32 -27.04 8.25 10.27
N ASN A 33 -27.13 7.06 9.67
CA ASN A 33 -27.63 5.85 10.32
C ASN A 33 -26.49 4.89 10.68
N GLU A 34 -25.24 5.35 10.72
CA GLU A 34 -24.07 4.55 11.12
C GLU A 34 -23.90 3.26 10.30
N LYS A 35 -24.29 3.29 9.03
CA LYS A 35 -24.12 2.15 8.10
C LYS A 35 -22.78 2.24 7.38
N ILE A 36 -22.25 1.10 6.97
CA ILE A 36 -21.10 1.04 6.06
C ILE A 36 -21.63 1.18 4.63
N VAL A 37 -20.99 1.97 3.79
CA VAL A 37 -21.37 2.10 2.38
C VAL A 37 -20.42 1.31 1.50
N LEU A 38 -20.98 0.45 0.64
CA LEU A 38 -20.25 -0.22 -0.43
C LEU A 38 -20.68 0.40 -1.76
N PHE A 39 -19.78 1.13 -2.41
CA PHE A 39 -20.09 1.92 -3.59
C PHE A 39 -19.27 1.49 -4.81
N GLU A 40 -19.93 0.83 -5.78
CA GLU A 40 -19.37 0.62 -7.10
C GLU A 40 -19.87 1.69 -8.09
N GLY A 41 -18.94 2.43 -8.70
CA GLY A 41 -19.27 3.41 -9.73
C GLY A 41 -18.20 3.48 -10.80
N ALA A 42 -18.56 3.51 -12.09
CA ALA A 42 -17.59 3.61 -13.18
C ALA A 42 -16.71 4.89 -13.09
N CYS A 43 -15.63 4.97 -13.86
CA CYS A 43 -14.91 6.24 -14.03
C CYS A 43 -15.85 7.31 -14.59
N GLY A 44 -15.70 8.56 -14.16
CA GLY A 44 -16.54 9.67 -14.65
C GLY A 44 -17.95 9.75 -14.03
N THR A 45 -18.34 8.87 -13.12
CA THR A 45 -19.60 9.00 -12.35
C THR A 45 -19.52 10.00 -11.19
N GLY A 46 -18.35 10.61 -10.98
CA GLY A 46 -18.10 11.58 -9.92
C GLY A 46 -18.03 10.96 -8.52
N LYS A 47 -17.60 9.69 -8.39
CA LYS A 47 -17.47 8.95 -7.13
C LYS A 47 -16.86 9.76 -5.99
N THR A 48 -15.76 10.46 -6.29
CA THR A 48 -14.96 11.22 -5.33
C THR A 48 -15.82 12.27 -4.61
N LEU A 49 -16.46 13.16 -5.36
CA LEU A 49 -17.40 14.14 -4.79
C LEU A 49 -18.67 13.50 -4.22
N SER A 50 -19.12 12.36 -4.79
CA SER A 50 -20.28 11.65 -4.25
C SER A 50 -20.06 11.15 -2.83
N ALA A 51 -18.83 10.76 -2.49
CA ALA A 51 -18.47 10.36 -1.13
C ALA A 51 -18.08 11.58 -0.27
N LEU A 52 -17.24 12.47 -0.79
CA LEU A 52 -16.64 13.57 -0.04
C LEU A 52 -17.68 14.60 0.43
N ALA A 53 -18.60 15.04 -0.43
CA ALA A 53 -19.55 16.10 -0.07
C ALA A 53 -20.53 15.67 1.05
N PRO A 54 -21.19 14.48 0.98
CA PRO A 54 -21.96 13.94 2.10
C PRO A 54 -21.13 13.71 3.36
N ALA A 55 -19.91 13.17 3.23
CA ALA A 55 -19.07 12.87 4.39
C ALA A 55 -18.62 14.13 5.13
N LEU A 56 -18.20 15.18 4.43
CA LEU A 56 -17.85 16.47 5.04
C LEU A 56 -19.06 17.10 5.76
N HIS A 57 -20.24 17.00 5.18
CA HIS A 57 -21.46 17.50 5.81
C HIS A 57 -21.84 16.69 7.04
N ALA A 58 -21.82 15.36 6.95
CA ALA A 58 -22.07 14.47 8.09
C ALA A 58 -21.02 14.69 9.19
N GLY A 59 -19.75 14.75 8.84
CA GLY A 59 -18.64 15.02 9.75
C GLY A 59 -18.81 16.32 10.50
N LYS A 60 -19.11 17.43 9.80
CA LYS A 60 -19.37 18.71 10.45
C LYS A 60 -20.63 18.69 11.33
N LYS A 61 -21.70 18.03 10.91
CA LYS A 61 -22.96 17.95 11.67
C LYS A 61 -22.81 17.09 12.95
N LEU A 62 -22.01 16.03 12.88
CA LEU A 62 -21.85 15.02 13.92
C LEU A 62 -20.55 15.20 14.73
N ASN A 63 -19.78 16.26 14.46
CA ASN A 63 -18.46 16.53 15.03
C ASN A 63 -17.45 15.36 14.85
N LYS A 64 -17.48 14.75 13.65
CA LYS A 64 -16.59 13.65 13.24
C LYS A 64 -15.52 14.15 12.28
N VAL A 65 -14.33 13.54 12.33
CA VAL A 65 -13.24 13.79 11.38
C VAL A 65 -13.41 12.85 10.18
N VAL A 66 -13.29 13.38 8.98
CA VAL A 66 -13.33 12.58 7.74
C VAL A 66 -11.90 12.21 7.36
N ILE A 67 -11.60 10.91 7.21
CA ILE A 67 -10.29 10.45 6.76
C ILE A 67 -10.43 9.73 5.42
N ILE A 68 -9.76 10.26 4.41
CA ILE A 68 -9.66 9.68 3.07
C ILE A 68 -8.38 8.88 2.96
N VAL A 69 -8.52 7.66 2.46
CA VAL A 69 -7.46 6.69 2.37
C VAL A 69 -7.32 6.26 0.91
N THR A 70 -6.15 6.49 0.30
CA THR A 70 -5.84 6.10 -1.09
C THR A 70 -4.42 5.53 -1.19
N ASN A 71 -4.22 4.51 -2.03
CA ASN A 71 -2.92 3.88 -2.25
C ASN A 71 -2.16 4.44 -3.47
N VAL A 72 -2.80 5.25 -4.32
CA VAL A 72 -2.19 5.77 -5.56
C VAL A 72 -1.87 7.27 -5.41
N HIS A 73 -0.61 7.64 -5.65
CA HIS A 73 -0.18 9.04 -5.54
C HIS A 73 -0.96 9.98 -6.48
N GLN A 74 -1.28 9.54 -7.69
CA GLN A 74 -2.10 10.33 -8.63
C GLN A 74 -3.54 10.57 -8.13
N GLN A 75 -4.13 9.62 -7.42
CA GLN A 75 -5.47 9.77 -6.84
C GLN A 75 -5.44 10.74 -5.65
N MET A 76 -4.40 10.67 -4.82
CA MET A 76 -4.18 11.65 -3.75
C MET A 76 -4.17 13.09 -4.29
N VAL A 77 -3.49 13.34 -5.41
CA VAL A 77 -3.49 14.66 -6.07
C VAL A 77 -4.90 15.08 -6.52
N GLN A 78 -5.71 14.15 -7.01
CA GLN A 78 -7.11 14.44 -7.35
C GLN A 78 -7.91 14.89 -6.12
N PHE A 79 -7.80 14.17 -4.99
CA PHE A 79 -8.47 14.55 -3.75
C PHE A 79 -8.02 15.92 -3.23
N ILE A 80 -6.72 16.24 -3.32
CA ILE A 80 -6.20 17.56 -2.96
C ILE A 80 -6.89 18.64 -3.80
N ASN A 81 -6.95 18.46 -5.12
CA ASN A 81 -7.58 19.44 -6.00
C ASN A 81 -9.08 19.60 -5.75
N GLU A 82 -9.80 18.50 -5.50
CA GLU A 82 -11.21 18.57 -5.15
C GLU A 82 -11.43 19.27 -3.79
N ALA A 83 -10.58 18.99 -2.80
CA ALA A 83 -10.62 19.67 -1.52
C ALA A 83 -10.27 21.18 -1.64
N ARG A 84 -9.31 21.56 -2.50
CA ARG A 84 -9.02 22.98 -2.83
C ARG A 84 -10.24 23.67 -3.42
N ASP A 85 -10.90 23.03 -4.40
CA ASP A 85 -12.12 23.56 -5.00
C ASP A 85 -13.21 23.78 -3.94
N ILE A 86 -13.38 22.84 -3.00
CA ILE A 86 -14.35 22.95 -1.90
C ILE A 86 -13.96 24.10 -0.95
N ASN A 87 -12.67 24.21 -0.62
CA ASN A 87 -12.17 25.18 0.34
C ASN A 87 -12.38 26.65 -0.09
N ARG A 88 -12.44 26.91 -1.41
CA ARG A 88 -12.73 28.25 -1.95
C ARG A 88 -14.08 28.79 -1.50
N ASP A 89 -15.10 27.94 -1.47
CA ASP A 89 -16.48 28.33 -1.15
C ASP A 89 -16.87 27.95 0.29
N ASN A 90 -16.22 26.94 0.86
CA ASN A 90 -16.47 26.46 2.21
C ASN A 90 -15.13 26.19 2.89
N SER A 91 -14.73 27.07 3.82
CA SER A 91 -13.52 26.83 4.62
C SER A 91 -13.59 25.45 5.29
N ILE A 92 -12.66 24.57 4.91
CA ILE A 92 -12.49 23.22 5.43
C ILE A 92 -11.05 23.02 5.89
N LYS A 93 -10.86 22.63 7.15
CA LYS A 93 -9.51 22.41 7.69
C LYS A 93 -8.98 21.06 7.21
N THR A 94 -8.16 21.09 6.17
CA THR A 94 -7.66 19.89 5.50
C THR A 94 -6.17 19.68 5.74
N ILE A 95 -5.76 18.45 6.08
CA ILE A 95 -4.35 18.04 6.13
C ILE A 95 -4.12 16.87 5.19
N VAL A 96 -3.05 16.94 4.41
CA VAL A 96 -2.53 15.81 3.63
C VAL A 96 -1.33 15.23 4.35
N PHE A 97 -1.42 13.96 4.75
CA PHE A 97 -0.45 13.33 5.61
C PHE A 97 0.27 12.17 4.91
N LYS A 98 1.59 12.30 4.80
CA LYS A 98 2.49 11.26 4.30
C LYS A 98 3.35 10.71 5.43
N GLY A 99 3.88 9.51 5.22
CA GLY A 99 4.77 8.88 6.17
C GLY A 99 6.02 9.72 6.41
N LYS A 100 6.54 9.67 7.64
CA LYS A 100 7.70 10.41 8.12
C LYS A 100 8.92 10.34 7.20
N ALA A 101 9.25 9.15 6.68
CA ALA A 101 10.38 8.95 5.77
C ALA A 101 10.24 9.73 4.45
N SER A 102 9.01 10.04 4.01
CA SER A 102 8.75 10.84 2.82
C SER A 102 8.70 12.34 3.09
N MET A 103 8.77 12.76 4.36
CA MET A 103 8.69 14.17 4.78
C MET A 103 9.94 14.65 5.55
N CYS A 104 10.90 13.75 5.82
CA CYS A 104 12.12 14.08 6.53
C CYS A 104 13.21 14.50 5.51
N PRO A 105 13.65 15.76 5.53
CA PRO A 105 14.68 16.24 4.61
C PRO A 105 16.05 15.59 4.87
N ASP A 106 16.30 15.19 6.12
CA ASP A 106 17.55 14.53 6.53
C ASP A 106 17.50 13.00 6.29
N ASN A 107 16.39 12.49 5.73
CA ASN A 107 16.15 11.09 5.40
C ASN A 107 16.43 10.13 6.58
N LEU A 108 16.16 10.60 7.80
CA LEU A 108 16.33 9.82 9.02
C LEU A 108 15.32 8.69 9.04
N ASP A 109 15.73 7.53 9.57
CA ASP A 109 14.76 6.48 9.86
C ASP A 109 13.81 6.87 11.00
N TYR A 110 12.72 6.11 11.16
CA TYR A 110 11.67 6.44 12.13
C TYR A 110 12.20 6.50 13.57
N GLU A 111 13.13 5.60 13.92
CA GLU A 111 13.69 5.44 15.25
C GLU A 111 14.68 6.51 15.59
N GLU A 112 15.61 6.80 14.68
CA GLU A 112 16.57 7.88 14.84
C GLU A 112 15.84 9.20 15.11
N CYS A 113 14.81 9.50 14.32
CA CYS A 113 14.07 10.73 14.51
C CYS A 113 13.16 10.70 15.76
N ARG A 114 12.62 9.55 16.19
CA ARG A 114 11.85 9.46 17.45
C ARG A 114 12.70 9.88 18.64
N LEU A 115 13.91 9.33 18.72
CA LEU A 115 14.80 9.53 19.87
C LEU A 115 15.54 10.86 19.83
N LYS A 116 15.98 11.33 18.65
CA LYS A 116 16.35 12.75 18.50
C LYS A 116 15.20 13.65 18.93
N GLY A 117 13.95 13.23 18.67
CA GLY A 117 12.74 13.85 19.16
C GLY A 117 12.69 13.94 20.69
N GLU A 118 12.76 12.80 21.38
CA GLU A 118 12.79 12.70 22.85
C GLU A 118 13.92 13.55 23.46
N ASN A 119 15.14 13.46 22.94
CA ASN A 119 16.26 14.29 23.37
C ASN A 119 15.98 15.79 23.22
N THR A 120 15.25 16.18 22.17
CA THR A 120 14.88 17.59 21.94
C THR A 120 13.86 18.08 22.97
N TYR A 121 12.91 17.22 23.38
CA TYR A 121 12.00 17.53 24.47
C TYR A 121 12.76 17.65 25.81
N ASP A 122 13.60 16.65 26.13
CA ASP A 122 14.43 16.66 27.33
C ASP A 122 15.33 17.92 27.36
N LEU A 123 15.95 18.28 26.23
CA LEU A 123 16.76 19.50 26.09
C LEU A 123 15.98 20.76 26.46
N LEU A 124 14.75 20.92 25.97
CA LEU A 124 13.93 22.10 26.27
C LEU A 124 13.52 22.17 27.74
N ASP A 125 13.23 21.03 28.35
CA ASP A 125 12.91 20.98 29.78
C ASP A 125 14.13 21.32 30.64
N PHE A 126 15.32 20.82 30.29
CA PHE A 126 16.57 21.23 30.95
C PHE A 126 16.92 22.71 30.69
N GLU A 127 16.70 23.25 29.49
CA GLU A 127 16.90 24.69 29.22
C GLU A 127 15.96 25.55 30.08
N ARG A 128 14.70 25.12 30.28
CA ARG A 128 13.75 25.78 31.19
C ARG A 128 14.20 25.68 32.65
N GLU A 129 14.68 24.52 33.08
CA GLU A 129 15.22 24.32 34.42
C GLU A 129 16.43 25.23 34.68
N VAL A 130 17.38 25.30 33.74
CA VAL A 130 18.53 26.21 33.77
C VAL A 130 18.06 27.65 33.92
N SER A 131 17.09 28.09 33.12
CA SER A 131 16.56 29.46 33.22
C SER A 131 15.86 29.75 34.56
N SER A 132 15.13 28.78 35.12
CA SER A 132 14.49 28.90 36.44
C SER A 132 15.53 29.01 37.56
N LYS A 133 16.53 28.12 37.57
CA LYS A 133 17.61 28.11 38.56
C LYS A 133 18.48 29.36 38.48
N GLU A 134 18.75 29.89 37.28
CA GLU A 134 19.45 31.17 37.10
C GLU A 134 18.69 32.33 37.77
N LYS A 135 17.36 32.34 37.65
CA LYS A 135 16.51 33.33 38.29
C LYS A 135 16.53 33.19 39.82
N GLU A 136 16.37 31.97 40.33
CA GLU A 136 16.44 31.68 41.77
C GLU A 136 17.80 32.05 42.37
N LEU A 137 18.89 31.73 41.67
CA LEU A 137 20.24 32.08 42.08
C LEU A 137 20.43 33.60 42.16
N LYS A 138 19.91 34.34 41.17
CA LYS A 138 19.93 35.80 41.16
C LYS A 138 19.13 36.39 42.33
N ASP A 139 17.93 35.86 42.60
CA ASP A 139 17.09 36.29 43.71
C ASP A 139 17.74 36.00 45.07
N ALA A 140 18.36 34.82 45.23
CA ALA A 140 19.12 34.45 46.41
C ALA A 140 20.33 35.36 46.62
N PHE A 141 21.05 35.70 45.54
CA PHE A 141 22.17 36.63 45.56
C PHE A 141 21.74 38.05 46.01
N GLU A 142 20.64 38.57 45.47
CA GLU A 142 20.11 39.88 45.85
C GLU A 142 19.63 39.93 47.31
N LYS A 143 18.94 38.87 47.77
CA LYS A 143 18.50 38.74 49.16
C LYS A 143 19.68 38.65 50.13
N HIS A 144 20.68 37.83 49.81
CA HIS A 144 21.88 37.69 50.64
C HIS A 144 22.67 39.01 50.71
N LYS A 145 22.79 39.74 49.59
CA LYS A 145 23.43 41.07 49.57
C LYS A 145 22.73 42.08 50.50
N LYS A 146 21.41 41.95 50.70
CA LYS A 146 20.63 42.81 51.60
C LYS A 146 20.65 42.34 53.06
N SER A 147 20.49 41.05 53.32
CA SER A 147 20.33 40.51 54.70
C SER A 147 21.61 40.01 55.35
N LYS A 148 22.64 39.65 54.56
CA LYS A 148 23.85 38.93 54.99
C LYS A 148 23.60 37.62 55.73
N ASP A 149 22.45 36.99 55.51
CA ASP A 149 22.08 35.72 56.14
C ASP A 149 22.98 34.55 55.66
N PRO A 150 23.68 33.81 56.56
CA PRO A 150 24.49 32.64 56.21
C PRO A 150 23.71 31.52 55.50
N ALA A 151 22.42 31.34 55.79
CA ALA A 151 21.62 30.29 55.17
C ALA A 151 21.44 30.51 53.65
N LEU A 152 21.32 31.78 53.23
CA LEU A 152 21.22 32.15 51.81
C LEU A 152 22.53 31.92 51.05
N TYR A 153 23.68 31.95 51.74
CA TYR A 153 24.97 31.63 51.14
C TYR A 153 25.11 30.14 50.82
N ILE A 154 24.64 29.27 51.72
CA ILE A 154 24.64 27.81 51.52
C ILE A 154 23.70 27.45 50.37
N LEU A 155 22.47 27.97 50.38
CA LEU A 155 21.49 27.79 49.30
C LEU A 155 22.05 28.21 47.94
N ARG A 156 22.78 29.34 47.89
CA ARG A 156 23.43 29.82 46.66
C ARG A 156 24.44 28.81 46.12
N ASN A 157 25.30 28.23 46.97
CA ASN A 157 26.30 27.26 46.52
C ASN A 157 25.68 25.96 46.03
N GLU A 158 24.60 25.50 46.67
CA GLU A 158 23.83 24.35 46.19
C GLU A 158 23.19 24.64 44.83
N LEU A 159 22.54 25.80 44.67
CA LEU A 159 21.96 26.24 43.39
C LEU A 159 23.02 26.39 42.30
N GLU A 160 24.22 26.91 42.59
CA GLU A 160 25.34 27.00 41.63
C GLU A 160 25.77 25.61 41.15
N LYS A 161 25.86 24.64 42.05
CA LYS A 161 26.24 23.25 41.71
C LYS A 161 25.17 22.59 40.83
N GLU A 162 23.91 22.69 41.23
CA GLU A 162 22.79 22.13 40.45
C GLU A 162 22.67 22.80 39.07
N LEU A 163 22.90 24.11 38.99
CA LEU A 163 22.91 24.85 37.72
C LEU A 163 24.03 24.37 36.79
N ASP A 164 25.23 24.12 37.30
CA ASP A 164 26.34 23.59 36.50
C ASP A 164 26.05 22.18 35.97
N GLU A 165 25.44 21.33 36.81
CA GLU A 165 24.98 19.99 36.40
C GLU A 165 23.90 20.05 35.31
N ALA A 166 22.90 20.92 35.47
CA ALA A 166 21.83 21.11 34.48
C ALA A 166 22.39 21.66 33.15
N ARG A 167 23.32 22.63 33.19
CA ARG A 167 23.98 23.16 31.99
C ARG A 167 24.79 22.10 31.24
N LYS A 168 25.55 21.28 31.95
CA LYS A 168 26.31 20.16 31.34
C LYS A 168 25.39 19.17 30.65
N LYS A 169 24.25 18.82 31.27
CA LYS A 169 23.24 17.93 30.69
C LYS A 169 22.62 18.55 29.42
N ALA A 170 22.18 19.81 29.49
CA ALA A 170 21.63 20.52 28.33
C ALA A 170 22.63 20.60 27.16
N GLN A 171 23.91 20.88 27.45
CA GLN A 171 24.94 20.96 26.42
C GLN A 171 25.20 19.59 25.74
N SER A 172 25.20 18.49 26.51
CA SER A 172 25.35 17.14 25.96
C SER A 172 24.18 16.75 25.05
N LEU A 173 22.95 17.05 25.49
CA LEU A 173 21.71 16.76 24.75
C LEU A 173 21.62 17.56 23.44
N ARG A 174 22.15 18.78 23.41
CA ARG A 174 22.10 19.64 22.21
C ARG A 174 22.76 19.01 20.98
N ASN A 175 23.83 18.22 21.17
CA ASN A 175 24.51 17.54 20.08
C ASN A 175 23.76 16.31 19.55
N HIS A 176 22.79 15.79 20.32
CA HIS A 176 22.04 14.57 20.02
C HIS A 176 20.54 14.85 19.82
N SER A 177 20.16 16.11 19.62
CA SER A 177 18.79 16.57 19.40
C SER A 177 18.54 16.89 17.92
N CYS A 178 17.28 16.99 17.53
CA CYS A 178 16.90 17.41 16.18
C CYS A 178 16.77 18.94 16.13
N SER A 179 17.69 19.61 15.44
CA SER A 179 17.66 21.07 15.27
C SER A 179 16.34 21.54 14.65
N ARG A 180 15.84 20.83 13.64
CA ARG A 180 14.59 21.16 12.97
C ARG A 180 13.35 21.04 13.87
N LEU A 181 13.30 20.04 14.75
CA LEU A 181 12.24 19.91 15.75
C LEU A 181 12.36 20.98 16.84
N TYR A 182 13.59 21.28 17.27
CA TYR A 182 13.85 22.31 18.27
C TYR A 182 13.25 23.66 17.85
N GLU A 183 13.46 24.06 16.59
CA GLU A 183 12.84 25.26 16.03
C GLU A 183 11.30 25.17 16.03
N VAL A 184 10.74 24.02 15.65
CA VAL A 184 9.27 23.80 15.70
C VAL A 184 8.70 23.93 17.12
N LEU A 185 9.43 23.47 18.14
CA LEU A 185 8.97 23.52 19.53
C LEU A 185 9.05 24.93 20.12
N LYS A 186 9.95 25.79 19.62
CA LYS A 186 10.04 27.21 19.99
C LYS A 186 9.09 28.11 19.19
N PHE A 187 8.61 27.63 18.05
CA PHE A 187 7.71 28.36 17.17
C PHE A 187 6.26 28.38 17.67
N GLU A 188 5.65 29.57 17.67
CA GLU A 188 4.21 29.73 17.91
C GLU A 188 3.42 29.36 16.64
N SER A 189 2.52 28.37 16.74
CA SER A 189 1.92 27.76 15.54
C SER A 189 0.81 28.59 14.87
N SER A 190 0.46 29.77 15.37
CA SER A 190 -0.67 30.57 14.88
C SER A 190 -0.51 31.02 13.42
N GLU A 191 0.70 31.42 13.02
CA GLU A 191 1.01 31.80 11.64
C GLU A 191 0.94 30.58 10.70
N PHE A 192 1.55 29.45 11.11
CA PHE A 192 1.54 28.22 10.33
C PHE A 192 0.12 27.66 10.18
N SER A 193 -0.66 27.62 11.24
CA SER A 193 -2.06 27.15 11.23
C SER A 193 -2.91 27.98 10.26
N SER A 194 -2.75 29.31 10.30
CA SER A 194 -3.44 30.23 9.38
C SER A 194 -3.03 30.00 7.93
N TRP A 195 -1.74 29.81 7.65
CA TRP A 195 -1.25 29.49 6.31
C TRP A 195 -1.69 28.10 5.83
N LEU A 196 -1.63 27.09 6.71
CA LEU A 196 -1.97 25.70 6.43
C LEU A 196 -3.44 25.54 6.08
N PHE A 197 -4.34 26.26 6.78
CA PHE A 197 -5.78 26.16 6.56
C PHE A 197 -6.35 27.29 5.68
N SER A 198 -5.52 28.19 5.16
CA SER A 198 -5.93 29.17 4.15
C SER A 198 -6.29 28.52 2.81
N ASP A 199 -5.66 27.39 2.49
CA ASP A 199 -5.93 26.54 1.33
C ASP A 199 -5.52 25.10 1.66
N VAL A 200 -5.82 24.13 0.81
CA VAL A 200 -5.34 22.75 1.00
C VAL A 200 -3.90 22.63 0.51
N ARG A 201 -2.98 22.39 1.44
CA ARG A 201 -1.54 22.29 1.16
C ARG A 201 -1.10 20.86 0.84
N SER A 202 -0.28 20.71 -0.19
CA SER A 202 0.36 19.44 -0.50
C SER A 202 1.55 19.18 0.43
N PRO A 203 1.95 17.92 0.66
CA PRO A 203 3.12 17.61 1.49
C PRO A 203 4.40 18.29 1.01
N GLU A 204 4.55 18.49 -0.31
CA GLU A 204 5.68 19.18 -0.93
C GLU A 204 5.69 20.66 -0.55
N GLU A 205 4.55 21.36 -0.64
CA GLU A 205 4.43 22.77 -0.23
C GLU A 205 4.72 22.96 1.27
N ILE A 206 4.33 21.99 2.10
CA ILE A 206 4.59 22.01 3.55
C ILE A 206 6.08 21.80 3.84
N MET A 207 6.74 20.90 3.10
CA MET A 207 8.17 20.70 3.23
C MET A 207 8.95 21.96 2.83
N GLU A 208 8.57 22.61 1.73
CA GLU A 208 9.16 23.87 1.28
C GLU A 208 8.99 24.97 2.33
N TYR A 209 7.77 25.15 2.86
CA TYR A 209 7.50 26.12 3.94
C TYR A 209 8.38 25.88 5.18
N ALA A 210 8.56 24.61 5.57
CA ALA A 210 9.35 24.23 6.73
C ALA A 210 10.85 24.37 6.47
N GLU A 211 11.32 24.06 5.27
CA GLU A 211 12.73 24.14 4.88
C GLU A 211 13.24 25.58 4.92
N ASP A 212 12.46 26.53 4.37
CA ASP A 212 12.78 27.96 4.39
C ASP A 212 12.96 28.52 5.81
N ARG A 213 12.39 27.84 6.81
CA ARG A 213 12.43 28.22 8.23
C ARG A 213 13.30 27.30 9.09
N GLY A 214 14.02 26.35 8.47
CA GLY A 214 14.85 25.39 9.21
C GLY A 214 14.06 24.45 10.12
N MET A 215 12.78 24.22 9.84
CA MET A 215 11.85 23.45 10.65
C MET A 215 11.60 22.03 10.12
N CYS A 216 10.97 21.20 10.95
CA CYS A 216 10.51 19.86 10.57
C CYS A 216 9.04 19.92 10.12
N GLY A 217 8.79 19.77 8.81
CA GLY A 217 7.44 19.82 8.24
C GLY A 217 6.49 18.74 8.80
N TYR A 218 7.01 17.54 9.07
CA TYR A 218 6.23 16.45 9.67
C TYR A 218 5.71 16.79 11.08
N GLU A 219 6.58 17.35 11.94
CA GLU A 219 6.20 17.70 13.32
C GLU A 219 5.34 18.99 13.37
N LEU A 220 5.53 19.92 12.42
CA LEU A 220 4.61 21.05 12.23
C LEU A 220 3.19 20.58 11.93
N LEU A 221 3.02 19.67 10.96
CA LEU A 221 1.70 19.10 10.64
C LEU A 221 1.09 18.37 11.83
N LYS A 222 1.90 17.59 12.54
CA LYS A 222 1.44 16.83 13.70
C LYS A 222 0.82 17.71 14.78
N LYS A 223 1.35 18.92 15.01
CA LYS A 223 0.76 19.89 15.96
C LYS A 223 -0.64 20.38 15.55
N GLU A 224 -0.92 20.42 14.26
CA GLU A 224 -2.19 20.93 13.71
C GLU A 224 -3.21 19.82 13.39
N LEU A 225 -2.84 18.53 13.52
CA LEU A 225 -3.74 17.40 13.27
C LEU A 225 -5.05 17.48 14.07
N LYS A 226 -4.99 17.85 15.36
CA LYS A 226 -6.18 18.05 16.20
C LYS A 226 -7.22 19.04 15.68
N ASN A 227 -6.80 19.97 14.82
CA ASN A 227 -7.67 20.99 14.23
C ASN A 227 -8.30 20.54 12.90
N THR A 228 -8.01 19.33 12.44
CA THR A 228 -8.36 18.84 11.10
C THR A 228 -9.81 18.36 11.02
N GLU A 229 -10.54 18.76 9.98
CA GLU A 229 -11.86 18.24 9.61
C GLU A 229 -11.76 17.16 8.52
N LEU A 230 -10.77 17.29 7.63
CA LEU A 230 -10.48 16.35 6.54
C LEU A 230 -9.01 15.94 6.52
N LEU A 231 -8.73 14.66 6.72
CA LEU A 231 -7.39 14.10 6.61
C LEU A 231 -7.27 13.25 5.34
N ILE A 232 -6.25 13.47 4.52
CA ILE A 232 -5.97 12.64 3.33
C ILE A 232 -4.66 11.90 3.56
N CYS A 233 -4.69 10.57 3.57
CA CYS A 233 -3.51 9.74 3.83
C CYS A 233 -3.54 8.43 3.01
N ASN A 234 -2.55 7.57 3.24
CA ASN A 234 -2.46 6.26 2.59
C ASN A 234 -2.99 5.11 3.48
N PHE A 235 -3.19 3.94 2.87
CA PHE A 235 -3.72 2.74 3.53
C PHE A 235 -2.92 2.34 4.79
N HIS A 236 -1.60 2.55 4.77
CA HIS A 236 -0.71 2.20 5.87
C HIS A 236 -1.04 2.91 7.19
N HIS A 237 -1.56 4.15 7.13
CA HIS A 237 -1.90 4.91 8.34
C HIS A 237 -3.15 4.40 9.05
N VAL A 238 -4.02 3.66 8.34
CA VAL A 238 -5.33 3.24 8.84
C VAL A 238 -5.40 1.72 9.04
N LEU A 239 -4.80 0.94 8.15
CA LEU A 239 -4.81 -0.53 8.24
C LEU A 239 -3.77 -1.09 9.21
N SER A 240 -2.82 -0.30 9.68
CA SER A 240 -1.94 -0.69 10.79
C SER A 240 -2.52 -0.18 12.09
N ALA A 241 -2.91 -1.08 13.00
CA ALA A 241 -3.55 -0.72 14.26
C ALA A 241 -2.70 0.26 15.10
N ASP A 242 -1.40 -0.02 15.24
CA ASP A 242 -0.50 0.84 16.02
C ASP A 242 -0.39 2.26 15.45
N ILE A 243 -0.36 2.36 14.13
CA ILE A 243 -0.23 3.64 13.43
C ILE A 243 -1.55 4.39 13.47
N PHE A 244 -2.67 3.70 13.28
CA PHE A 244 -3.99 4.30 13.37
C PHE A 244 -4.27 4.84 14.76
N MET A 245 -3.96 4.06 15.81
CA MET A 245 -4.08 4.54 17.20
C MET A 245 -3.17 5.72 17.50
N THR A 246 -1.96 5.73 16.92
CA THR A 246 -1.04 6.88 17.06
C THR A 246 -1.59 8.12 16.35
N LEU A 247 -2.16 7.95 15.16
CA LEU A 247 -2.79 9.01 14.39
C LEU A 247 -4.00 9.60 15.14
N LEU A 248 -4.85 8.74 15.71
CA LEU A 248 -6.00 9.15 16.53
C LEU A 248 -5.59 9.98 17.75
N LYS A 249 -4.48 9.60 18.42
CA LYS A 249 -3.91 10.41 19.51
C LYS A 249 -3.51 11.81 19.04
N TRP A 250 -2.94 11.96 17.85
CA TRP A 250 -2.60 13.28 17.29
C TRP A 250 -3.81 14.08 16.83
N LEU A 251 -4.88 13.39 16.40
CA LEU A 251 -6.18 14.01 16.10
C LEU A 251 -6.93 14.41 17.37
N GLU A 252 -6.53 13.92 18.55
CA GLU A 252 -7.28 14.05 19.82
C GLU A 252 -8.72 13.49 19.67
N ARG A 253 -8.85 12.35 18.97
CA ARG A 253 -10.12 11.70 18.67
C ARG A 253 -10.09 10.21 19.00
N ASP A 254 -11.26 9.67 19.31
CA ASP A 254 -11.48 8.24 19.43
C ASP A 254 -11.87 7.62 18.07
N PRO A 255 -11.76 6.30 17.87
CA PRO A 255 -12.16 5.64 16.62
C PRO A 255 -13.60 5.99 16.22
N GLU A 256 -14.54 6.03 17.18
CA GLU A 256 -15.95 6.36 16.97
C GLU A 256 -16.19 7.81 16.53
N ASP A 257 -15.15 8.66 16.51
CA ASP A 257 -15.18 10.02 15.99
C ASP A 257 -14.75 10.13 14.53
N VAL A 258 -14.50 9.00 13.86
CA VAL A 258 -13.93 8.96 12.51
C VAL A 258 -14.93 8.40 11.48
N ILE A 259 -15.06 9.12 10.37
CA ILE A 259 -15.68 8.62 9.13
C ILE A 259 -14.56 8.30 8.14
N LEU A 260 -14.45 7.03 7.74
CA LEU A 260 -13.45 6.60 6.75
C LEU A 260 -14.00 6.65 5.33
N ILE A 261 -13.16 7.03 4.37
CA ILE A 261 -13.43 6.87 2.94
C ILE A 261 -12.26 6.11 2.32
N PHE A 262 -12.48 4.87 1.92
CA PHE A 262 -11.51 4.09 1.16
C PHE A 262 -11.77 4.28 -0.33
N ASP A 263 -10.84 4.94 -1.02
CA ASP A 263 -10.79 4.95 -2.47
C ASP A 263 -10.04 3.71 -2.98
N GLU A 264 -10.46 3.21 -4.14
CA GLU A 264 -10.00 1.93 -4.68
C GLU A 264 -10.04 0.79 -3.66
N ALA A 265 -11.18 0.68 -2.95
CA ALA A 265 -11.41 -0.27 -1.88
C ALA A 265 -11.15 -1.75 -2.27
N HIS A 266 -11.08 -2.06 -3.56
CA HIS A 266 -10.69 -3.38 -4.08
C HIS A 266 -9.24 -3.78 -3.74
N ASN A 267 -8.43 -2.86 -3.22
CA ASN A 267 -7.05 -3.10 -2.78
C ASN A 267 -6.91 -3.30 -1.27
N ILE A 268 -8.01 -3.20 -0.49
CA ILE A 268 -7.97 -3.29 0.97
C ILE A 268 -7.49 -4.69 1.39
N GLU A 269 -7.98 -5.75 0.75
CA GLU A 269 -7.64 -7.13 1.10
C GLU A 269 -6.12 -7.38 0.97
N ALA A 270 -5.53 -6.97 -0.16
CA ALA A 270 -4.09 -7.11 -0.40
C ALA A 270 -3.26 -6.23 0.54
N SER A 271 -3.70 -4.99 0.76
CA SER A 271 -3.02 -4.06 1.65
C SER A 271 -3.06 -4.56 3.09
N ALA A 272 -4.21 -4.95 3.62
CA ALA A 272 -4.36 -5.45 4.99
C ALA A 272 -3.41 -6.63 5.26
N ARG A 273 -3.36 -7.62 4.35
CA ARG A 273 -2.42 -8.75 4.44
C ARG A 273 -0.96 -8.30 4.48
N SER A 274 -0.58 -7.37 3.60
CA SER A 274 0.80 -6.88 3.54
C SER A 274 1.22 -6.12 4.79
N HIS A 275 0.31 -5.37 5.42
CA HIS A 275 0.60 -4.56 6.60
C HIS A 275 0.68 -5.38 7.89
N SER A 276 -0.04 -6.52 7.95
CA SER A 276 -0.06 -7.39 9.14
C SER A 276 0.96 -8.54 9.08
N SER A 277 1.56 -8.80 7.93
CA SER A 277 2.59 -9.84 7.80
C SER A 277 3.88 -9.40 8.51
N ILE A 278 4.43 -10.29 9.34
CA ILE A 278 5.68 -10.03 10.08
C ILE A 278 6.86 -10.75 9.41
N MET A 279 8.06 -10.18 9.51
CA MET A 279 9.26 -10.70 8.82
C MET A 279 10.49 -10.65 9.73
N LEU A 280 11.38 -11.63 9.60
CA LEU A 280 12.66 -11.68 10.28
C LEU A 280 13.78 -12.05 9.31
N SER A 281 14.77 -11.17 9.15
CA SER A 281 15.92 -11.45 8.29
C SER A 281 17.04 -12.16 9.04
N GLU A 282 17.81 -12.97 8.32
CA GLU A 282 19.05 -13.59 8.84
C GLU A 282 20.00 -12.56 9.46
N LEU A 283 20.14 -11.39 8.81
CA LEU A 283 20.94 -10.26 9.29
C LEU A 283 20.49 -9.77 10.66
N THR A 284 19.17 -9.79 10.92
CA THR A 284 18.60 -9.39 12.20
C THR A 284 18.98 -10.38 13.30
N VAL A 285 18.95 -11.68 12.99
CA VAL A 285 19.38 -12.75 13.92
C VAL A 285 20.88 -12.66 14.22
N GLU A 286 21.72 -12.44 13.20
CA GLU A 286 23.17 -12.24 13.38
C GLU A 286 23.49 -11.02 14.26
N LYS A 287 22.76 -9.91 14.08
CA LYS A 287 22.89 -8.73 14.92
C LYS A 287 22.45 -9.01 16.36
N ALA A 288 21.38 -9.78 16.56
CA ALA A 288 20.94 -10.19 17.89
C ALA A 288 21.99 -11.08 18.58
N LEU A 289 22.57 -12.06 17.88
CA LEU A 289 23.67 -12.88 18.40
C LEU A 289 24.91 -12.04 18.77
N SER A 290 25.22 -11.04 17.95
CA SER A 290 26.31 -10.09 18.23
C SER A 290 25.99 -9.21 19.45
N GLU A 291 24.72 -8.85 19.65
CA GLU A 291 24.24 -8.08 20.81
C GLU A 291 24.28 -8.88 22.12
N VAL A 292 24.06 -10.21 22.07
CA VAL A 292 24.19 -11.10 23.24
C VAL A 292 25.64 -11.09 23.78
N GLY A 293 26.62 -10.97 22.89
CA GLY A 293 28.05 -10.95 23.23
C GLY A 293 28.66 -12.34 23.49
N GLU A 294 29.92 -12.34 23.94
CA GLU A 294 30.59 -13.55 24.43
C GLU A 294 30.11 -13.92 25.83
N ILE A 295 29.91 -15.22 26.07
CA ILE A 295 29.49 -15.75 27.37
C ILE A 295 30.77 -16.24 28.08
N PRO A 296 31.11 -15.74 29.28
CA PRO A 296 32.24 -16.26 30.05
C PRO A 296 32.05 -17.75 30.34
N GLU A 297 33.12 -18.55 30.23
CA GLU A 297 33.04 -19.96 30.63
C GLU A 297 32.77 -20.07 32.13
N PRO A 298 31.90 -21.01 32.57
CA PRO A 298 31.52 -21.17 33.97
C PRO A 298 32.69 -21.50 34.93
N GLU A 299 33.87 -21.83 34.40
CA GLU A 299 35.07 -22.10 35.21
C GLU A 299 35.92 -20.85 35.53
N SER A 300 35.57 -19.69 35.00
CA SER A 300 36.26 -18.43 35.34
C SER A 300 35.49 -17.65 36.41
N SER A 301 35.64 -18.07 37.67
CA SER A 301 35.36 -17.18 38.80
C SER A 301 36.21 -15.90 38.67
N PRO A 302 35.69 -14.70 39.02
CA PRO A 302 36.47 -13.48 38.96
C PRO A 302 37.53 -13.48 40.06
N VAL A 303 38.70 -14.04 39.76
CA VAL A 303 39.94 -13.64 40.43
C VAL A 303 40.31 -12.28 39.83
N PHE A 304 40.28 -11.26 40.69
CA PHE A 304 40.75 -9.89 40.43
C PHE A 304 41.93 -9.84 39.45
N GLY A 305 41.76 -9.12 38.34
CA GLY A 305 42.85 -8.83 37.40
C GLY A 305 42.44 -7.77 36.39
N GLY A 306 43.01 -6.56 36.53
CA GLY A 306 42.74 -5.41 35.68
C GLY A 306 43.10 -5.66 34.21
N GLY A 307 42.10 -5.47 33.35
CA GLY A 307 42.26 -5.44 31.90
C GLY A 307 41.18 -4.52 31.32
N SER A 308 41.61 -3.61 30.45
CA SER A 308 40.83 -2.53 29.85
C SER A 308 39.58 -3.07 29.13
N PHE A 309 38.40 -2.95 29.74
CA PHE A 309 37.14 -3.27 29.09
C PHE A 309 36.65 -2.08 28.27
N SER A 310 36.75 -2.19 26.94
CA SER A 310 35.90 -1.45 26.01
C SER A 310 34.65 -2.29 25.74
N GLY A 311 33.61 -2.13 26.56
CA GLY A 311 32.37 -2.89 26.42
C GLY A 311 31.25 -2.29 27.24
N THR A 312 30.13 -2.00 26.57
CA THR A 312 28.91 -1.36 27.09
C THR A 312 28.44 -1.99 28.40
N GLY A 313 28.40 -1.19 29.48
CA GLY A 313 28.16 -1.62 30.86
C GLY A 313 26.78 -2.22 31.14
N ILE A 314 26.64 -3.52 30.89
CA ILE A 314 25.51 -4.33 31.35
C ILE A 314 26.01 -5.21 32.49
N PRO A 315 25.41 -5.16 33.70
CA PRO A 315 25.77 -6.06 34.80
C PRO A 315 25.61 -7.54 34.42
N LEU A 316 26.58 -8.38 34.79
CA LEU A 316 26.68 -9.78 34.35
C LEU A 316 25.76 -10.76 35.12
N ASP A 317 25.23 -10.39 36.30
CA ASP A 317 24.71 -11.38 37.24
C ASP A 317 23.18 -11.67 37.15
N GLU A 318 22.33 -10.71 36.75
CA GLU A 318 20.86 -10.92 36.73
C GLU A 318 20.32 -11.56 35.43
N ASP A 319 21.04 -11.41 34.31
CA ASP A 319 20.56 -11.78 32.97
C ASP A 319 21.37 -12.91 32.30
N TYR A 320 22.27 -13.55 33.05
CA TYR A 320 23.19 -14.57 32.53
C TYR A 320 22.46 -15.75 31.85
N ALA A 321 21.40 -16.25 32.48
CA ALA A 321 20.59 -17.35 31.94
C ALA A 321 19.91 -16.96 30.61
N SER A 322 19.27 -15.78 30.56
CA SER A 322 18.60 -15.26 29.37
C SER A 322 19.55 -15.08 28.19
N ARG A 323 20.80 -14.64 28.44
CA ARG A 323 21.85 -14.56 27.41
C ARG A 323 22.22 -15.94 26.85
N ILE A 324 22.38 -16.95 27.72
CA ILE A 324 22.65 -18.33 27.29
C ILE A 324 21.50 -18.85 26.42
N TYR A 325 20.26 -18.68 26.87
CA TYR A 325 19.10 -19.13 26.12
C TYR A 325 18.97 -18.41 24.78
N ALA A 326 19.16 -17.09 24.74
CA ALA A 326 19.16 -16.30 23.51
C ALA A 326 20.21 -16.80 22.52
N ARG A 327 21.46 -17.01 22.98
CA ARG A 327 22.54 -17.51 22.13
C ARG A 327 22.20 -18.88 21.54
N ARG A 328 21.72 -19.83 22.35
CA ARG A 328 21.36 -21.18 21.89
C ARG A 328 20.20 -21.14 20.89
N LEU A 329 19.06 -20.55 21.27
CA LEU A 329 17.87 -20.53 20.43
C LEU A 329 18.08 -19.73 19.13
N PHE A 330 18.74 -18.58 19.18
CA PHE A 330 19.00 -17.79 17.97
C PHE A 330 20.01 -18.48 17.05
N SER A 331 20.98 -19.22 17.60
CA SER A 331 21.87 -20.06 16.79
C SER A 331 21.11 -21.21 16.14
N CYS A 332 20.22 -21.90 16.86
CA CYS A 332 19.33 -22.91 16.28
C CYS A 332 18.48 -22.34 15.15
N LEU A 333 17.88 -21.15 15.35
CA LEU A 333 17.07 -20.49 14.33
C LEU A 333 17.90 -20.13 13.09
N LEU A 334 19.10 -19.58 13.30
CA LEU A 334 20.00 -19.20 12.22
C LEU A 334 20.41 -20.43 11.39
N THR A 335 20.82 -21.52 12.06
CA THR A 335 21.14 -22.79 11.41
C THR A 335 19.94 -23.36 10.67
N ALA A 336 18.75 -23.33 11.28
CA ALA A 336 17.53 -23.83 10.67
C ALA A 336 17.17 -23.07 9.38
N ILE A 337 17.29 -21.74 9.38
CA ILE A 337 17.09 -20.90 8.18
C ILE A 337 18.09 -21.30 7.09
N ARG A 338 19.39 -21.35 7.45
CA ARG A 338 20.48 -21.62 6.52
C ARG A 338 20.38 -22.98 5.85
N ASP A 339 20.28 -24.02 6.67
CA ASP A 339 20.18 -25.38 6.17
C ASP A 339 18.92 -25.60 5.34
N THR A 340 17.81 -24.93 5.69
CA THR A 340 16.55 -25.09 4.96
C THR A 340 16.70 -24.55 3.55
N TYR A 341 17.20 -23.33 3.36
CA TYR A 341 17.39 -22.83 2.00
C TYR A 341 18.52 -23.57 1.26
N ASP A 342 19.62 -23.95 1.93
CA ASP A 342 20.73 -24.66 1.29
C ASP A 342 20.30 -26.05 0.81
N SER A 343 19.44 -26.74 1.56
CA SER A 343 18.87 -28.03 1.14
C SER A 343 17.90 -27.92 -0.04
N LYS A 344 17.31 -26.74 -0.27
CA LYS A 344 16.33 -26.49 -1.32
C LYS A 344 16.96 -25.94 -2.61
N LEU A 345 18.16 -25.34 -2.53
CA LEU A 345 18.90 -24.84 -3.68
C LEU A 345 19.44 -25.97 -4.55
N LYS A 346 19.06 -26.02 -5.82
CA LYS A 346 19.66 -26.94 -6.80
C LYS A 346 21.01 -26.43 -7.28
N PHE A 347 21.82 -27.33 -7.86
CA PHE A 347 23.13 -26.99 -8.41
C PHE A 347 23.03 -25.82 -9.41
N GLY A 348 23.77 -24.73 -9.14
CA GLY A 348 23.80 -23.53 -9.97
C GLY A 348 22.68 -22.51 -9.73
N GLU A 349 21.62 -22.82 -8.96
CA GLU A 349 20.56 -21.85 -8.63
C GLU A 349 21.07 -20.72 -7.73
N ARG A 350 22.00 -21.04 -6.82
CA ARG A 350 22.68 -20.06 -5.97
C ARG A 350 23.29 -18.90 -6.75
N ASN A 351 23.85 -19.19 -7.93
CA ASN A 351 24.50 -18.21 -8.80
C ASN A 351 23.49 -17.41 -9.64
N ARG A 352 22.25 -17.89 -9.77
CA ARG A 352 21.16 -17.22 -10.51
C ARG A 352 20.33 -16.28 -9.64
N LEU A 353 20.54 -16.28 -8.32
CA LEU A 353 19.85 -15.38 -7.41
C LEU A 353 20.24 -13.92 -7.68
N GLY A 354 19.21 -13.13 -7.98
CA GLY A 354 19.34 -11.69 -8.19
C GLY A 354 19.11 -10.88 -6.91
N LYS A 355 18.88 -9.57 -7.12
CA LYS A 355 18.61 -8.58 -6.06
C LYS A 355 17.21 -8.67 -5.45
N HIS A 356 16.30 -9.36 -6.13
CA HIS A 356 14.90 -9.50 -5.73
C HIS A 356 14.72 -10.72 -4.84
N TRP A 357 13.84 -10.60 -3.83
CA TRP A 357 13.45 -11.71 -2.97
C TRP A 357 12.70 -12.78 -3.78
N GLN A 358 13.03 -14.04 -3.53
CA GLN A 358 12.38 -15.20 -4.12
C GLN A 358 11.87 -16.11 -3.00
N ASP A 359 10.63 -16.55 -3.11
CA ASP A 359 9.99 -17.42 -2.12
C ASP A 359 10.46 -18.87 -2.28
N ILE A 360 10.65 -19.55 -1.16
CA ILE A 360 10.97 -20.98 -1.06
C ILE A 360 9.85 -21.65 -0.28
N GLN A 361 9.36 -22.76 -0.82
CA GLN A 361 8.37 -23.57 -0.14
C GLN A 361 9.00 -24.30 1.07
N ILE A 362 8.61 -23.87 2.27
CA ILE A 362 8.97 -24.51 3.55
C ILE A 362 7.78 -25.17 4.25
N SER A 363 6.57 -24.88 3.78
CA SER A 363 5.31 -25.48 4.21
C SER A 363 4.46 -25.76 2.99
N ASP A 364 3.66 -26.82 3.01
CA ASP A 364 2.68 -27.02 1.94
C ASP A 364 1.47 -26.09 2.18
N PRO A 365 1.00 -25.34 1.16
CA PRO A 365 -0.14 -24.43 1.32
C PRO A 365 -1.45 -25.07 1.79
N TYR A 366 -1.62 -26.38 1.61
CA TYR A 366 -2.82 -27.12 2.01
C TYR A 366 -2.60 -27.96 3.26
N GLU A 367 -1.48 -28.69 3.35
CA GLU A 367 -1.15 -29.55 4.51
C GLU A 367 -0.54 -28.78 5.69
N ARG A 368 0.01 -27.58 5.44
CA ARG A 368 0.56 -26.65 6.45
C ARG A 368 1.70 -27.20 7.31
N HIS A 369 2.41 -28.22 6.84
CA HIS A 369 3.55 -28.76 7.57
C HIS A 369 4.81 -27.90 7.41
N ASP A 370 5.13 -27.08 8.42
CA ASP A 370 6.32 -26.23 8.44
C ASP A 370 7.61 -27.01 8.77
N VAL A 371 8.40 -27.29 7.73
CA VAL A 371 9.66 -28.02 7.84
C VAL A 371 10.74 -27.22 8.58
N LEU A 372 10.71 -25.88 8.51
CA LEU A 372 11.66 -25.03 9.20
C LEU A 372 11.38 -25.03 10.69
N LYS A 373 10.11 -24.88 11.11
CA LYS A 373 9.69 -25.02 12.51
C LYS A 373 10.10 -26.38 13.07
N ALA A 374 9.83 -27.46 12.33
CA ALA A 374 10.21 -28.82 12.75
C ALA A 374 11.73 -29.00 12.89
N ARG A 375 12.54 -28.41 12.00
CA ARG A 375 14.02 -28.42 12.11
C ARG A 375 14.46 -27.64 13.35
N PHE A 376 13.96 -26.41 13.52
CA PHE A 376 14.28 -25.56 14.65
C PHE A 376 13.99 -26.25 16.00
N LEU A 377 12.79 -26.83 16.16
CA LEU A 377 12.41 -27.51 17.41
C LEU A 377 13.28 -28.73 17.70
N ARG A 378 13.67 -29.51 16.67
CA ARG A 378 14.60 -30.64 16.85
C ARG A 378 15.98 -30.18 17.29
N ASP A 379 16.48 -29.06 16.77
CA ASP A 379 17.79 -28.54 17.16
C ASP A 379 17.72 -27.89 18.56
N ALA A 380 16.62 -27.23 18.91
CA ALA A 380 16.37 -26.75 20.27
C ALA A 380 16.34 -27.90 21.28
N GLN A 381 15.74 -29.05 20.95
CA GLN A 381 15.76 -30.23 21.81
C GLN A 381 17.18 -30.73 22.10
N LYS A 382 18.09 -30.70 21.11
CA LYS A 382 19.50 -31.07 21.30
C LYS A 382 20.23 -30.09 22.23
N GLU A 383 19.84 -28.81 22.22
CA GLU A 383 20.39 -27.76 23.08
C GLU A 383 19.79 -27.73 24.51
N GLY A 384 18.89 -28.67 24.82
CA GLY A 384 18.32 -28.86 26.15
C GLY A 384 16.93 -28.25 26.38
N PHE A 385 16.22 -27.83 25.31
CA PHE A 385 14.84 -27.34 25.42
C PHE A 385 13.86 -28.48 25.12
N ALA A 386 13.18 -29.01 26.14
CA ALA A 386 12.40 -30.25 26.05
C ALA A 386 11.29 -30.23 24.98
N ASP A 387 10.54 -29.14 24.91
CA ASP A 387 9.35 -28.98 24.06
C ASP A 387 9.13 -27.53 23.63
N GLU A 388 8.13 -27.32 22.77
CA GLU A 388 7.76 -25.99 22.25
C GLU A 388 7.31 -25.03 23.36
N GLU A 389 6.63 -25.52 24.41
CA GLU A 389 6.18 -24.70 25.54
C GLU A 389 7.37 -24.16 26.35
N THR A 390 8.38 -25.00 26.56
CA THR A 390 9.66 -24.62 27.17
C THR A 390 10.34 -23.55 26.33
N VAL A 391 10.42 -23.73 25.01
CA VAL A 391 11.00 -22.73 24.10
C VAL A 391 10.24 -21.40 24.20
N LEU A 392 8.91 -21.40 24.14
CA LEU A 392 8.08 -20.19 24.25
C LEU A 392 8.28 -19.47 25.58
N THR A 393 8.40 -20.22 26.68
CA THR A 393 8.69 -19.66 28.01
C THR A 393 10.04 -18.95 28.03
N ARG A 394 11.08 -19.60 27.49
CA ARG A 394 12.42 -19.00 27.41
C ARG A 394 12.47 -17.79 26.46
N LEU A 395 11.73 -17.81 25.35
CA LEU A 395 11.62 -16.66 24.46
C LEU A 395 10.98 -15.45 25.16
N ARG A 396 10.01 -15.66 26.05
CA ARG A 396 9.44 -14.57 26.86
C ARG A 396 10.49 -13.94 27.76
N GLU A 397 11.28 -14.75 28.47
CA GLU A 397 12.38 -14.29 29.34
C GLU A 397 13.45 -13.52 28.54
N ILE A 398 13.79 -14.00 27.34
CA ILE A 398 14.72 -13.33 26.41
C ILE A 398 14.14 -12.00 25.93
N GLY A 399 12.84 -11.94 25.63
CA GLY A 399 12.14 -10.72 25.23
C GLY A 399 12.17 -9.66 26.33
N GLU A 400 11.90 -10.06 27.58
CA GLU A 400 11.99 -9.19 28.77
C GLU A 400 13.41 -8.66 28.98
N PHE A 401 14.43 -9.51 28.83
CA PHE A 401 15.84 -9.12 28.84
C PHE A 401 16.16 -8.09 27.75
N GLY A 402 15.72 -8.35 26.51
CA GLY A 402 15.87 -7.39 25.41
C GLY A 402 15.17 -6.06 25.68
N GLY A 403 14.02 -6.07 26.37
CA GLY A 403 13.33 -4.88 26.85
C GLY A 403 14.18 -4.04 27.82
N ARG A 404 14.79 -4.68 28.82
CA ARG A 404 15.73 -4.01 29.74
C ARG A 404 16.95 -3.42 29.01
N LEU A 405 17.48 -4.12 28.00
CA LEU A 405 18.56 -3.59 27.17
C LEU A 405 18.15 -2.35 26.38
N GLU A 406 16.92 -2.30 25.86
CA GLU A 406 16.40 -1.12 25.17
C GLU A 406 16.34 0.10 26.09
N GLU A 407 15.93 -0.08 27.35
CA GLU A 407 15.92 1.00 28.35
C GLU A 407 17.34 1.54 28.59
N ILE A 408 18.33 0.65 28.74
CA ILE A 408 19.74 1.03 28.89
C ILE A 408 20.26 1.77 27.64
N TYR A 409 19.91 1.30 26.43
CA TYR A 409 20.29 1.97 25.19
C TYR A 409 19.66 3.35 25.05
N ALA A 410 18.39 3.50 25.43
CA ALA A 410 17.72 4.78 25.46
C ALA A 410 18.41 5.74 26.43
N GLU A 411 18.77 5.29 27.63
CA GLU A 411 19.52 6.09 28.59
C GLU A 411 20.91 6.50 28.09
N ASN A 412 21.67 5.57 27.52
CA ASN A 412 23.02 5.85 27.01
C ASN A 412 22.96 6.82 25.81
N TYR A 413 21.93 6.72 24.98
CA TYR A 413 21.69 7.69 23.91
C TYR A 413 21.33 9.07 24.46
N LYS A 414 20.43 9.17 25.44
CA LYS A 414 20.11 10.43 26.15
C LYS A 414 21.34 11.08 26.77
N LYS A 415 22.27 10.26 27.30
CA LYS A 415 23.54 10.73 27.88
C LYS A 415 24.60 11.10 26.83
N GLY A 416 24.34 10.91 25.53
CA GLY A 416 25.27 11.18 24.44
C GLY A 416 26.40 10.16 24.28
N LEU A 417 26.29 8.99 24.92
CA LEU A 417 27.26 7.90 24.86
C LEU A 417 27.08 7.01 23.62
N LEU A 418 25.91 7.07 23.00
CA LEU A 418 25.62 6.47 21.70
C LEU A 418 25.30 7.61 20.72
N SER A 419 25.91 7.57 19.54
CA SER A 419 25.61 8.53 18.47
C SER A 419 24.26 8.28 17.81
N VAL A 420 23.76 7.04 17.91
CA VAL A 420 22.48 6.61 17.34
C VAL A 420 21.69 5.79 18.36
N PRO A 421 20.36 5.95 18.36
CA PRO A 421 19.43 5.00 18.94
C PRO A 421 19.73 3.55 18.59
N LYS A 422 19.61 2.68 19.58
CA LYS A 422 19.68 1.24 19.35
C LYS A 422 18.44 0.57 19.93
N ARG A 423 17.70 -0.14 19.07
CA ARG A 423 16.68 -1.11 19.50
C ARG A 423 17.33 -2.47 19.74
N SER A 424 16.80 -3.22 20.69
CA SER A 424 17.31 -4.55 20.97
C SER A 424 16.88 -5.50 19.87
N GLN A 425 17.86 -6.01 19.14
CA GLN A 425 17.64 -7.06 18.15
C GLN A 425 17.26 -8.36 18.85
N ILE A 426 17.69 -8.56 20.10
CA ILE A 426 17.32 -9.70 20.94
C ILE A 426 15.82 -9.73 21.17
N ARG A 427 15.23 -8.60 21.60
CA ARG A 427 13.78 -8.49 21.80
C ARG A 427 13.03 -8.79 20.52
N TYR A 428 13.42 -8.15 19.42
CA TYR A 428 12.74 -8.32 18.14
C TYR A 428 12.75 -9.77 17.64
N VAL A 429 13.90 -10.46 17.73
CA VAL A 429 14.00 -11.88 17.34
C VAL A 429 13.15 -12.75 18.25
N ALA A 430 13.15 -12.50 19.56
CA ALA A 430 12.36 -13.27 20.52
C ALA A 430 10.84 -13.13 20.29
N ASP A 431 10.36 -11.89 20.15
CA ASP A 431 8.95 -11.59 19.90
C ASP A 431 8.46 -12.18 18.57
N PHE A 432 9.28 -12.04 17.52
CA PHE A 432 8.99 -12.65 16.22
C PHE A 432 8.95 -14.18 16.31
N LEU A 433 9.97 -14.82 16.91
CA LEU A 433 10.07 -16.28 16.96
C LEU A 433 8.93 -16.87 17.81
N SER A 434 8.56 -16.21 18.91
CA SER A 434 7.39 -16.57 19.71
C SER A 434 6.10 -16.52 18.88
N SER A 435 5.89 -15.41 18.16
CA SER A 435 4.73 -15.25 17.27
C SER A 435 4.75 -16.30 16.15
N TYR A 436 5.91 -16.56 15.56
CA TYR A 436 6.08 -17.53 14.49
C TYR A 436 5.68 -18.94 14.94
N LEU A 437 6.21 -19.42 16.06
CA LEU A 437 5.90 -20.76 16.58
C LEU A 437 4.40 -20.92 16.87
N VAL A 438 3.74 -19.91 17.45
CA VAL A 438 2.32 -19.99 17.82
C VAL A 438 1.37 -19.85 16.63
N LEU A 439 1.77 -19.07 15.62
CA LEU A 439 0.88 -18.66 14.53
C LEU A 439 1.11 -19.41 13.23
N SER A 440 2.30 -20.00 12.99
CA SER A 440 2.65 -20.70 11.75
C SER A 440 1.66 -21.82 11.38
N ASP A 441 1.12 -22.48 12.41
CA ASP A 441 0.24 -23.64 12.25
C ASP A 441 -1.24 -23.24 12.16
N ARG A 442 -1.56 -21.95 12.34
CA ARG A 442 -2.92 -21.43 12.24
C ARG A 442 -3.25 -21.14 10.78
N GLN A 443 -4.45 -21.51 10.36
CA GLN A 443 -4.97 -21.30 9.00
C GLN A 443 -4.95 -19.83 8.55
N ASN A 444 -4.95 -18.90 9.50
CA ASN A 444 -4.89 -17.47 9.22
C ASN A 444 -3.54 -17.01 8.67
N TYR A 445 -2.49 -17.81 8.83
CA TYR A 445 -1.11 -17.45 8.50
C TYR A 445 -0.46 -18.51 7.62
N TYR A 446 0.63 -18.12 6.96
CA TYR A 446 1.44 -19.01 6.14
C TYR A 446 2.92 -18.68 6.30
N PRO A 447 3.75 -19.62 6.79
CA PRO A 447 5.18 -19.41 6.89
C PRO A 447 5.85 -19.48 5.51
N ILE A 448 6.69 -18.49 5.21
CA ILE A 448 7.43 -18.39 3.95
C ILE A 448 8.89 -18.10 4.28
N LEU A 449 9.81 -18.79 3.60
CA LEU A 449 11.22 -18.41 3.60
C LEU A 449 11.56 -17.75 2.27
N ASN A 450 12.00 -16.49 2.30
CA ASN A 450 12.50 -15.79 1.13
C ASN A 450 14.03 -15.81 1.08
N MET A 451 14.60 -15.80 -0.12
CA MET A 451 16.04 -15.66 -0.36
C MET A 451 16.34 -14.55 -1.38
N ARG A 452 17.51 -13.92 -1.25
CA ARG A 452 18.09 -13.05 -2.28
C ARG A 452 19.61 -13.07 -2.18
N ARG A 453 20.29 -12.57 -3.22
CA ARG A 453 21.72 -12.24 -3.12
C ARG A 453 21.89 -10.82 -2.59
N ASP A 454 22.64 -10.67 -1.52
CA ASP A 454 23.09 -9.38 -1.04
C ASP A 454 24.34 -8.96 -1.82
N PHE A 455 24.21 -7.92 -2.65
CA PHE A 455 25.31 -7.44 -3.49
C PHE A 455 26.42 -6.71 -2.72
N LYS A 456 26.18 -6.31 -1.46
CA LYS A 456 27.22 -5.70 -0.63
C LYS A 456 28.21 -6.74 -0.10
N SER A 457 27.70 -7.90 0.33
CA SER A 457 28.49 -8.97 0.94
C SER A 457 28.71 -10.19 0.03
N ASP A 458 28.13 -10.16 -1.17
CA ASP A 458 28.08 -11.23 -2.17
C ASP A 458 27.52 -12.58 -1.68
N ARG A 459 26.82 -12.58 -0.53
CA ARG A 459 26.22 -13.80 0.05
C ARG A 459 24.73 -13.90 -0.22
N VAL A 460 24.23 -15.14 -0.21
CA VAL A 460 22.79 -15.39 -0.13
C VAL A 460 22.33 -15.11 1.28
N VAL A 461 21.21 -14.40 1.42
CA VAL A 461 20.60 -14.09 2.71
C VAL A 461 19.16 -14.60 2.75
N GLY A 462 18.79 -15.22 3.87
CA GLY A 462 17.43 -15.66 4.15
C GLY A 462 16.59 -14.60 4.87
N ARG A 463 15.27 -14.65 4.66
CA ARG A 463 14.27 -13.92 5.44
C ARG A 463 13.06 -14.79 5.68
N LEU A 464 12.71 -15.00 6.95
CA LEU A 464 11.48 -15.65 7.33
C LEU A 464 10.34 -14.64 7.32
N GLU A 465 9.18 -15.04 6.82
CA GLU A 465 7.98 -14.22 6.77
C GLU A 465 6.81 -15.06 7.26
N LEU A 466 6.02 -14.52 8.18
CA LEU A 466 4.74 -15.08 8.56
C LEU A 466 3.66 -14.27 7.84
N PHE A 467 3.27 -14.78 6.67
CA PHE A 467 2.33 -14.11 5.78
C PHE A 467 0.90 -14.23 6.31
N THR A 468 0.16 -13.13 6.39
CA THR A 468 -1.25 -13.13 6.80
C THR A 468 -2.15 -13.47 5.60
N CYS A 469 -2.93 -14.54 5.70
CA CYS A 469 -3.86 -14.97 4.65
C CYS A 469 -5.22 -14.26 4.76
N ILE A 470 -5.71 -14.05 5.98
CA ILE A 470 -7.08 -13.61 6.27
C ILE A 470 -7.12 -12.10 6.63
N PRO A 471 -7.61 -11.22 5.73
CA PRO A 471 -7.58 -9.77 5.95
C PRO A 471 -8.54 -9.28 7.03
N LYS A 472 -9.69 -9.96 7.25
CA LYS A 472 -10.66 -9.57 8.30
C LYS A 472 -10.07 -9.49 9.70
N ASN A 473 -8.96 -10.19 9.99
CA ASN A 473 -8.27 -10.09 11.28
C ASN A 473 -7.81 -8.66 11.60
N VAL A 474 -7.59 -7.85 10.56
CA VAL A 474 -7.17 -6.44 10.66
C VAL A 474 -8.34 -5.51 10.40
N THR A 475 -9.13 -5.79 9.36
CA THR A 475 -10.15 -4.84 8.88
C THR A 475 -11.42 -4.87 9.70
N GLN A 476 -11.79 -6.01 10.30
CA GLN A 476 -13.00 -6.10 11.12
C GLN A 476 -12.89 -5.23 12.38
N PRO A 477 -11.84 -5.35 13.22
CA PRO A 477 -11.70 -4.46 14.40
C PRO A 477 -11.69 -2.97 14.03
N LEU A 478 -11.08 -2.62 12.89
CA LEU A 478 -11.08 -1.25 12.38
C LEU A 478 -12.50 -0.79 12.01
N LEU A 479 -13.22 -1.55 11.18
CA LEU A 479 -14.54 -1.15 10.66
C LEU A 479 -15.64 -1.20 11.73
N ASP A 480 -15.46 -2.05 12.74
CA ASP A 480 -16.34 -2.13 13.91
C ASP A 480 -16.10 -0.97 14.88
N SER A 481 -14.87 -0.40 14.95
CA SER A 481 -14.54 0.68 15.89
C SER A 481 -14.82 2.10 15.38
N VAL A 482 -14.81 2.32 14.05
CA VAL A 482 -15.07 3.65 13.48
C VAL A 482 -16.56 3.99 13.40
N TYR A 483 -16.90 5.28 13.35
CA TYR A 483 -18.29 5.73 13.24
C TYR A 483 -19.01 5.13 12.03
N SER A 484 -18.38 5.25 10.86
CA SER A 484 -18.87 4.71 9.59
C SER A 484 -17.74 4.71 8.56
N ALA A 485 -17.92 4.00 7.45
CA ALA A 485 -16.98 3.99 6.34
C ALA A 485 -17.69 3.95 4.98
N VAL A 486 -17.10 4.62 3.99
CA VAL A 486 -17.47 4.53 2.57
C VAL A 486 -16.35 3.82 1.82
N LEU A 487 -16.62 2.60 1.35
CA LEU A 487 -15.70 1.83 0.54
C LEU A 487 -16.12 1.97 -0.92
N MET A 488 -15.33 2.70 -1.71
CA MET A 488 -15.65 2.96 -3.11
C MET A 488 -14.59 2.45 -4.07
N SER A 489 -15.03 1.97 -5.24
CA SER A 489 -14.15 1.50 -6.32
C SER A 489 -14.91 1.44 -7.64
N ALA A 490 -14.20 1.40 -8.76
CA ALA A 490 -14.83 1.15 -10.06
C ALA A 490 -15.26 -0.30 -10.26
N THR A 491 -14.66 -1.24 -9.52
CA THR A 491 -14.85 -2.69 -9.69
C THR A 491 -14.88 -3.37 -8.31
N LEU A 492 -15.84 -2.99 -7.46
CA LEU A 492 -15.95 -3.49 -6.08
C LEU A 492 -16.76 -4.78 -5.96
N ARG A 493 -17.76 -5.01 -6.82
CA ARG A 493 -18.62 -6.19 -6.77
C ARG A 493 -17.85 -7.50 -7.02
N PRO A 494 -18.37 -8.63 -6.53
CA PRO A 494 -19.60 -8.78 -5.72
C PRO A 494 -19.44 -8.26 -4.28
N PHE A 495 -20.48 -7.61 -3.74
CA PHE A 495 -20.43 -6.99 -2.41
C PHE A 495 -20.40 -8.02 -1.27
N GLU A 496 -21.03 -9.18 -1.45
CA GLU A 496 -20.98 -10.25 -0.45
C GLU A 496 -19.54 -10.69 -0.15
N MET A 497 -18.74 -10.91 -1.19
CA MET A 497 -17.31 -11.22 -1.05
C MET A 497 -16.57 -10.13 -0.25
N VAL A 498 -16.83 -8.85 -0.52
CA VAL A 498 -16.20 -7.73 0.21
C VAL A 498 -16.61 -7.77 1.69
N ARG A 499 -17.89 -8.03 1.98
CA ARG A 499 -18.38 -8.14 3.35
C ARG A 499 -17.74 -9.30 4.09
N SER A 500 -17.70 -10.49 3.49
CA SER A 500 -17.12 -11.69 4.12
C SER A 500 -15.62 -11.52 4.35
N THR A 501 -14.87 -11.09 3.32
CA THR A 501 -13.40 -11.01 3.37
C THR A 501 -12.89 -9.89 4.28
N LEU A 502 -13.58 -8.75 4.33
CA LEU A 502 -13.24 -7.64 5.22
C LEU A 502 -13.85 -7.76 6.62
N GLY A 503 -14.76 -8.72 6.84
CA GLY A 503 -15.44 -8.96 8.12
C GLY A 503 -16.46 -7.88 8.47
N ILE A 504 -17.18 -7.35 7.48
CA ILE A 504 -18.21 -6.32 7.69
C ILE A 504 -19.46 -6.99 8.24
N SER A 505 -19.64 -6.90 9.56
CA SER A 505 -20.79 -7.45 10.28
C SER A 505 -21.97 -6.47 10.37
N ARG A 506 -21.68 -5.17 10.24
CA ARG A 506 -22.64 -4.06 10.34
C ARG A 506 -23.60 -4.01 9.13
N GLU A 507 -24.69 -3.27 9.29
CA GLU A 507 -25.58 -2.96 8.18
C GLU A 507 -24.83 -2.20 7.07
N VAL A 508 -25.08 -2.60 5.83
CA VAL A 508 -24.47 -2.02 4.64
C VAL A 508 -25.49 -1.33 3.75
N GLU A 509 -25.11 -0.19 3.16
CA GLU A 509 -25.80 0.41 2.03
C GLU A 509 -25.01 0.09 0.76
N GLU A 510 -25.61 -0.68 -0.15
CA GLU A 510 -25.00 -1.08 -1.42
C GLU A 510 -25.44 -0.15 -2.54
N ILE A 511 -24.48 0.54 -3.14
CA ILE A 511 -24.71 1.53 -4.19
C ILE A 511 -24.00 1.08 -5.47
N THR A 512 -24.76 0.95 -6.56
CA THR A 512 -24.23 0.57 -7.87
C THR A 512 -24.68 1.54 -8.93
N TYR A 513 -23.72 2.12 -9.64
CA TYR A 513 -23.99 2.89 -10.84
C TYR A 513 -23.05 2.46 -11.96
N GLY A 514 -23.64 1.89 -13.01
CA GLY A 514 -22.92 1.51 -14.22
C GLY A 514 -22.38 2.70 -15.00
N THR A 515 -21.70 2.42 -16.11
CA THR A 515 -21.25 3.46 -17.03
C THR A 515 -22.44 4.24 -17.61
N THR A 516 -22.37 5.56 -17.55
CA THR A 516 -23.36 6.47 -18.13
C THR A 516 -22.98 6.90 -19.55
N PHE A 517 -21.88 6.36 -20.09
CA PHE A 517 -21.41 6.71 -21.42
C PHE A 517 -22.40 6.19 -22.49
N PRO A 518 -22.40 6.74 -23.71
CA PRO A 518 -23.25 6.24 -24.79
C PRO A 518 -22.83 4.83 -25.23
N GLN A 519 -23.80 3.93 -25.46
CA GLN A 519 -23.49 2.53 -25.83
C GLN A 519 -22.91 2.45 -27.24
N GLU A 520 -23.32 3.37 -28.11
CA GLU A 520 -22.89 3.46 -29.51
C GLU A 520 -21.40 3.82 -29.63
N ARG A 521 -20.79 4.32 -28.55
CA ARG A 521 -19.38 4.68 -28.47
C ARG A 521 -18.50 3.59 -27.87
N ARG A 522 -19.04 2.40 -27.60
CA ARG A 522 -18.27 1.32 -26.99
C ARG A 522 -18.70 -0.04 -27.52
N LEU A 523 -17.74 -0.78 -28.08
CA LEU A 523 -17.95 -2.15 -28.54
C LEU A 523 -17.29 -3.13 -27.57
N THR A 524 -17.96 -4.22 -27.22
CA THR A 524 -17.36 -5.33 -26.45
C THR A 524 -17.53 -6.66 -27.18
N LEU A 525 -16.42 -7.28 -27.57
CA LEU A 525 -16.40 -8.54 -28.30
C LEU A 525 -15.89 -9.67 -27.39
N ALA A 526 -16.65 -10.76 -27.27
CA ALA A 526 -16.23 -12.00 -26.62
C ALA A 526 -15.90 -13.04 -27.69
N VAL A 527 -14.60 -13.20 -27.97
CA VAL A 527 -14.12 -13.95 -29.14
C VAL A 527 -13.96 -15.43 -28.80
N SER A 528 -14.50 -16.29 -29.66
CA SER A 528 -14.52 -17.75 -29.51
C SER A 528 -13.17 -18.39 -29.87
N VAL A 529 -12.17 -18.17 -29.03
CA VAL A 529 -10.93 -18.97 -29.01
C VAL A 529 -11.02 -20.03 -27.91
N PRO A 530 -10.50 -21.26 -28.14
CA PRO A 530 -10.52 -22.31 -27.12
C PRO A 530 -10.00 -21.79 -25.77
N PRO A 531 -10.60 -22.20 -24.64
CA PRO A 531 -10.13 -21.75 -23.33
C PRO A 531 -8.63 -22.00 -23.17
N LEU A 532 -7.87 -20.95 -22.85
CA LEU A 532 -6.40 -20.95 -22.82
C LEU A 532 -5.84 -21.66 -21.57
N PHE A 533 -6.36 -22.83 -21.27
CA PHE A 533 -5.76 -23.74 -20.30
C PHE A 533 -4.42 -24.27 -20.82
N ALA A 534 -3.53 -24.67 -19.91
CA ALA A 534 -2.22 -25.22 -20.25
C ALA A 534 -2.27 -26.34 -21.30
N LYS A 535 -3.33 -27.16 -21.29
CA LYS A 535 -3.54 -28.25 -22.25
C LYS A 535 -3.88 -27.81 -23.68
N ASN A 536 -4.50 -26.64 -23.86
CA ASN A 536 -5.05 -26.19 -25.14
C ASN A 536 -4.24 -25.02 -25.74
N ARG A 537 -3.56 -24.24 -24.90
CA ARG A 537 -2.91 -22.98 -25.31
C ARG A 537 -1.83 -23.14 -26.39
N ASP A 538 -1.21 -24.31 -26.47
CA ASP A 538 -0.11 -24.61 -27.40
C ASP A 538 -0.58 -25.39 -28.64
N SER A 539 -1.90 -25.61 -28.77
CA SER A 539 -2.45 -26.23 -29.99
C SER A 539 -2.32 -25.29 -31.19
N PRO A 540 -1.91 -25.78 -32.38
CA PRO A 540 -1.78 -24.97 -33.58
C PRO A 540 -3.05 -24.17 -33.91
N GLU A 541 -4.22 -24.77 -33.74
CA GLU A 541 -5.51 -24.14 -34.03
C GLU A 541 -5.78 -22.96 -33.10
N THR A 542 -5.42 -23.06 -31.82
CA THR A 542 -5.61 -21.97 -30.85
C THR A 542 -4.64 -20.83 -31.12
N LEU A 543 -3.37 -21.15 -31.45
CA LEU A 543 -2.37 -20.14 -31.77
C LEU A 543 -2.71 -19.38 -33.04
N GLU A 544 -3.18 -20.07 -34.09
CA GLU A 544 -3.58 -19.41 -35.33
C GLU A 544 -4.83 -18.56 -35.12
N GLY A 545 -5.84 -19.05 -34.40
CA GLY A 545 -7.04 -18.25 -34.07
C GLY A 545 -6.72 -17.00 -33.23
N LEU A 546 -5.77 -17.08 -32.29
CA LEU A 546 -5.28 -15.93 -31.55
C LEU A 546 -4.52 -14.96 -32.46
N ARG A 547 -3.61 -15.46 -33.30
CA ARG A 547 -2.84 -14.65 -34.25
C ARG A 547 -3.76 -13.90 -35.21
N GLU A 548 -4.70 -14.61 -35.84
CA GLU A 548 -5.68 -14.05 -36.77
C GLU A 548 -6.47 -12.91 -36.12
N ALA A 549 -7.06 -13.15 -34.95
CA ALA A 549 -7.85 -12.14 -34.25
C ALA A 549 -7.01 -10.93 -33.80
N LEU A 550 -5.79 -11.16 -33.30
CA LEU A 550 -4.90 -10.08 -32.85
C LEU A 550 -4.46 -9.19 -34.01
N LEU A 551 -4.09 -9.78 -35.15
CA LEU A 551 -3.70 -9.03 -36.35
C LEU A 551 -4.90 -8.27 -36.92
N ALA A 552 -6.06 -8.92 -37.06
CA ALA A 552 -7.28 -8.30 -37.58
C ALA A 552 -7.73 -7.12 -36.70
N ALA A 553 -7.82 -7.31 -35.39
CA ALA A 553 -8.19 -6.26 -34.45
C ALA A 553 -7.18 -5.09 -34.47
N THR A 554 -5.89 -5.42 -34.50
CA THR A 554 -4.85 -4.40 -34.52
C THR A 554 -4.90 -3.62 -35.81
N ALA A 555 -5.03 -4.26 -36.98
CA ALA A 555 -5.13 -3.62 -38.28
C ALA A 555 -6.34 -2.68 -38.38
N ALA A 556 -7.53 -3.17 -37.97
CA ALA A 556 -8.79 -2.44 -38.01
C ALA A 556 -8.84 -1.21 -37.07
N SER A 557 -8.08 -1.22 -35.98
CA SER A 557 -8.09 -0.13 -35.00
C SER A 557 -7.41 1.14 -35.55
N PRO A 558 -8.05 2.33 -35.53
CA PRO A 558 -7.51 3.57 -36.12
C PRO A 558 -6.43 4.24 -35.26
N GLY A 559 -6.24 3.78 -34.03
CA GLY A 559 -5.23 4.33 -33.12
C GLY A 559 -4.64 3.25 -32.22
N ASN A 560 -3.93 3.71 -31.19
CA ASN A 560 -3.19 2.89 -30.24
C ASN A 560 -3.98 1.70 -29.69
N VAL A 561 -3.34 0.53 -29.66
CA VAL A 561 -3.90 -0.75 -29.17
C VAL A 561 -3.14 -1.20 -27.93
N ILE A 562 -3.85 -1.69 -26.92
CA ILE A 562 -3.26 -2.23 -25.69
C ILE A 562 -3.66 -3.70 -25.59
N ILE A 563 -2.67 -4.58 -25.44
CA ILE A 563 -2.89 -6.03 -25.35
C ILE A 563 -2.41 -6.52 -23.99
N TYR A 564 -3.34 -7.06 -23.21
CA TYR A 564 -3.09 -7.68 -21.91
C TYR A 564 -3.01 -9.19 -22.04
N PHE A 565 -1.91 -9.77 -21.60
CA PHE A 565 -1.71 -11.20 -21.47
C PHE A 565 -1.80 -11.68 -20.02
N GLN A 566 -1.89 -12.99 -19.85
CA GLN A 566 -1.89 -13.65 -18.53
C GLN A 566 -0.55 -13.56 -17.80
N SER A 567 0.57 -13.49 -18.52
CA SER A 567 1.91 -13.45 -17.94
C SER A 567 2.89 -12.73 -18.86
N TYR A 568 4.02 -12.31 -18.31
CA TYR A 568 5.11 -11.74 -19.09
C TYR A 568 5.65 -12.72 -20.15
N ALA A 569 5.72 -14.02 -19.84
CA ALA A 569 6.21 -15.02 -20.80
C ALA A 569 5.32 -15.08 -22.05
N GLU A 570 4.00 -14.99 -21.87
CA GLU A 570 3.05 -14.95 -22.98
C GLU A 570 3.13 -13.61 -23.70
N ALA A 571 3.19 -12.49 -22.97
CA ALA A 571 3.40 -11.16 -23.57
C ALA A 571 4.62 -11.15 -24.51
N LEU A 572 5.78 -11.63 -24.04
CA LEU A 572 7.01 -11.72 -24.83
C LEU A 572 6.88 -12.66 -26.04
N ARG A 573 6.19 -13.80 -25.88
CA ARG A 573 5.95 -14.76 -26.97
C ARG A 573 5.18 -14.08 -28.12
N TYR A 574 4.10 -13.37 -27.79
CA TYR A 574 3.26 -12.74 -28.81
C TYR A 574 3.86 -11.44 -29.35
N THR A 575 4.69 -10.72 -28.59
CA THR A 575 5.51 -9.64 -29.14
C THR A 575 6.35 -10.13 -30.31
N LYS A 576 7.11 -11.23 -30.12
CA LYS A 576 7.95 -11.83 -31.18
C LYS A 576 7.14 -12.34 -32.38
N LEU A 577 5.89 -12.72 -32.16
CA LEU A 577 4.98 -13.18 -33.22
C LEU A 577 4.42 -12.01 -34.04
N LEU A 578 4.11 -10.89 -33.39
CA LEU A 578 3.44 -9.74 -34.00
C LEU A 578 4.42 -8.75 -34.64
N GLU A 579 5.63 -8.61 -34.10
CA GLU A 579 6.66 -7.69 -34.63
C GLU A 579 6.96 -7.86 -36.13
N PRO A 580 7.09 -9.08 -36.69
CA PRO A 580 7.35 -9.25 -38.11
C PRO A 580 6.16 -8.92 -39.02
N GLU A 581 4.94 -8.99 -38.49
CA GLU A 581 3.69 -8.86 -39.25
C GLU A 581 3.13 -7.43 -39.23
N LEU A 582 3.49 -6.64 -38.21
CA LEU A 582 2.97 -5.29 -37.99
C LEU A 582 4.03 -4.23 -38.34
N SER A 583 3.70 -3.35 -39.28
CA SER A 583 4.55 -2.19 -39.64
C SER A 583 4.44 -0.99 -38.70
N ILE A 584 3.99 -1.20 -37.45
CA ILE A 584 3.79 -0.16 -36.43
C ILE A 584 4.65 -0.44 -35.20
N PRO A 585 5.03 0.59 -34.41
CA PRO A 585 5.82 0.39 -33.19
C PRO A 585 5.11 -0.52 -32.19
N ILE A 586 5.82 -1.52 -31.69
CA ILE A 586 5.37 -2.39 -30.59
C ILE A 586 6.24 -2.11 -29.36
N PHE A 587 5.60 -1.90 -28.22
CA PHE A 587 6.24 -1.72 -26.94
C PHE A 587 5.88 -2.88 -26.01
N LEU A 588 6.87 -3.45 -25.32
CA LEU A 588 6.68 -4.49 -24.32
C LEU A 588 6.93 -3.94 -22.92
N ASP A 589 6.01 -4.22 -21.99
CA ASP A 589 6.19 -3.98 -20.56
C ASP A 589 7.13 -5.03 -19.95
N GLU A 590 8.41 -4.67 -19.78
CA GLU A 590 9.44 -5.55 -19.26
C GLU A 590 9.43 -5.65 -17.73
N VAL A 591 9.62 -6.88 -17.22
CA VAL A 591 9.66 -7.13 -15.78
C VAL A 591 10.84 -6.40 -15.12
N GLY A 592 10.55 -5.53 -14.16
CA GLY A 592 11.55 -4.83 -13.37
C GLY A 592 12.17 -3.61 -14.07
N VAL A 593 11.69 -3.24 -15.25
CA VAL A 593 12.03 -1.99 -15.93
C VAL A 593 10.95 -0.96 -15.61
N SER A 594 11.36 0.27 -15.25
CA SER A 594 10.40 1.34 -15.01
C SER A 594 9.66 1.68 -16.30
N ALA A 595 8.33 1.51 -16.30
CA ALA A 595 7.51 1.82 -17.46
C ALA A 595 7.39 3.33 -17.76
N GLN A 596 8.10 4.17 -17.01
CA GLN A 596 8.14 5.63 -17.17
C GLN A 596 8.73 6.09 -18.51
N GLU A 597 9.57 5.29 -19.18
CA GLU A 597 10.13 5.67 -20.48
C GLU A 597 9.25 5.26 -21.67
N ILE A 598 8.58 4.12 -21.57
CA ILE A 598 7.73 3.56 -22.64
C ILE A 598 6.42 4.34 -22.74
N ARG A 599 5.82 4.64 -21.59
CA ARG A 599 4.48 5.25 -21.51
C ARG A 599 4.37 6.61 -22.24
N PRO A 600 5.27 7.59 -22.02
CA PRO A 600 5.19 8.87 -22.71
C PRO A 600 5.35 8.75 -24.22
N LYS A 601 6.20 7.82 -24.69
CA LYS A 601 6.40 7.55 -26.12
C LYS A 601 5.12 7.01 -26.76
N PHE A 602 4.51 6.00 -26.13
CA PHE A 602 3.25 5.40 -26.58
C PHE A 602 2.12 6.44 -26.62
N PHE A 603 1.98 7.26 -25.57
CA PHE A 603 0.96 8.31 -25.50
C PHE A 603 1.14 9.36 -26.58
N LYS A 604 2.37 9.84 -26.77
CA LYS A 604 2.69 10.84 -27.77
C LYS A 604 2.32 10.38 -29.19
N ILE A 605 2.54 9.11 -29.51
CA ILE A 605 2.15 8.54 -30.81
C ILE A 605 0.63 8.62 -31.01
N GLY A 606 -0.16 8.20 -30.01
CA GLY A 606 -1.63 8.23 -30.11
C GLY A 606 -2.21 9.65 -30.15
N GLU A 607 -1.66 10.56 -29.34
CA GLU A 607 -2.04 11.99 -29.33
C GLU A 607 -1.77 12.68 -30.67
N GLN A 608 -0.75 12.22 -31.41
CA GLN A 608 -0.41 12.71 -32.75
C GLN A 608 -1.24 12.06 -33.86
N GLY A 609 -2.24 11.24 -33.52
CA GLY A 609 -3.05 10.49 -34.50
C GLY A 609 -2.32 9.29 -35.12
N GLY A 610 -1.17 8.91 -34.56
CA GLY A 610 -0.44 7.72 -34.94
C GLY A 610 -0.99 6.46 -34.27
N LYS A 611 -0.33 5.33 -34.57
CA LYS A 611 -0.72 4.01 -34.10
C LYS A 611 0.47 3.23 -33.60
N ALA A 612 0.35 2.69 -32.40
CA ALA A 612 1.31 1.77 -31.79
C ALA A 612 0.59 0.69 -31.00
N VAL A 613 1.30 -0.39 -30.68
CA VAL A 613 0.82 -1.47 -29.82
C VAL A 613 1.59 -1.45 -28.51
N LEU A 614 0.88 -1.47 -27.39
CA LEU A 614 1.46 -1.73 -26.07
C LEU A 614 1.07 -3.13 -25.61
N ILE A 615 2.05 -4.01 -25.45
CA ILE A 615 1.90 -5.36 -24.95
C ILE A 615 2.32 -5.40 -23.48
N THR A 616 1.42 -5.85 -22.62
CA THR A 616 1.64 -5.96 -21.16
C THR A 616 0.87 -7.18 -20.63
N TYR A 617 0.85 -7.36 -19.32
CA TYR A 617 0.13 -8.43 -18.63
C TYR A 617 -0.76 -7.85 -17.52
N LEU A 618 -1.87 -8.53 -17.19
CA LEU A 618 -2.89 -8.01 -16.27
C LEU A 618 -2.34 -7.65 -14.87
N TRP A 619 -1.29 -8.33 -14.43
CA TRP A 619 -0.65 -8.14 -13.12
C TRP A 619 0.62 -7.28 -13.18
N GLY A 620 0.85 -6.57 -14.29
CA GLY A 620 2.02 -5.70 -14.52
C GLY A 620 1.84 -4.27 -14.01
N THR A 621 2.93 -3.51 -13.97
CA THR A 621 2.90 -2.13 -13.43
C THR A 621 2.10 -1.16 -14.31
N LEU A 622 2.00 -1.43 -15.62
CA LEU A 622 1.21 -0.64 -16.56
C LEU A 622 -0.29 -0.93 -16.51
N SER A 623 -0.73 -1.93 -15.74
CA SER A 623 -2.14 -2.28 -15.57
C SER A 623 -2.83 -1.55 -14.42
N GLU A 624 -2.11 -0.74 -13.62
CA GLU A 624 -2.63 0.03 -12.49
C GLU A 624 -2.36 1.54 -12.65
N GLY A 625 -3.33 2.38 -12.30
CA GLY A 625 -3.16 3.85 -12.23
C GLY A 625 -2.93 4.60 -13.54
N VAL A 626 -2.63 3.95 -14.66
CA VAL A 626 -2.36 4.63 -15.94
C VAL A 626 -3.65 5.15 -16.61
N ASP A 627 -3.57 6.27 -17.32
CA ASP A 627 -4.70 6.91 -17.99
C ASP A 627 -4.51 7.04 -19.51
N PHE A 628 -5.38 6.39 -20.27
CA PHE A 628 -5.30 6.23 -21.73
C PHE A 628 -6.35 7.06 -22.49
N ARG A 629 -6.90 8.12 -21.86
CA ARG A 629 -7.81 9.10 -22.48
C ARG A 629 -7.17 9.85 -23.65
N ASP A 630 -7.99 10.59 -24.39
CA ASP A 630 -7.55 11.58 -25.40
C ASP A 630 -6.72 10.97 -26.53
N SER A 631 -7.25 9.93 -27.19
CA SER A 631 -6.59 9.19 -28.28
C SER A 631 -5.33 8.40 -27.87
N ARG A 632 -4.97 8.34 -26.59
CA ARG A 632 -3.83 7.53 -26.12
C ARG A 632 -4.06 6.03 -26.21
N GLY A 633 -5.31 5.57 -26.26
CA GLY A 633 -5.71 4.19 -26.55
C GLY A 633 -7.12 4.12 -27.13
N ARG A 634 -7.33 3.28 -28.16
CA ARG A 634 -8.61 3.10 -28.85
C ARG A 634 -9.15 1.67 -28.78
N THR A 635 -8.27 0.70 -28.63
CA THR A 635 -8.65 -0.70 -28.52
C THR A 635 -7.90 -1.35 -27.37
N VAL A 636 -8.62 -2.08 -26.53
CA VAL A 636 -8.04 -2.95 -25.51
C VAL A 636 -8.39 -4.39 -25.81
N ILE A 637 -7.38 -5.24 -25.75
CA ILE A 637 -7.50 -6.68 -25.99
C ILE A 637 -7.02 -7.40 -24.73
N VAL A 638 -7.82 -8.31 -24.20
CA VAL A 638 -7.45 -9.18 -23.08
C VAL A 638 -7.39 -10.61 -23.60
N VAL A 639 -6.20 -11.20 -23.58
CA VAL A 639 -5.92 -12.55 -24.08
C VAL A 639 -5.96 -13.55 -22.93
N GLY A 640 -6.98 -14.41 -22.94
CA GLY A 640 -7.28 -15.33 -21.83
C GLY A 640 -7.88 -14.63 -20.61
N VAL A 641 -8.22 -15.42 -19.59
CA VAL A 641 -8.76 -14.88 -18.32
C VAL A 641 -7.69 -14.20 -17.46
N GLY A 642 -6.43 -14.58 -17.65
CA GLY A 642 -5.29 -13.95 -16.97
C GLY A 642 -5.26 -14.13 -15.46
N TYR A 643 -5.55 -15.35 -14.99
CA TYR A 643 -5.37 -15.72 -13.58
C TYR A 643 -3.95 -15.42 -13.10
N PRO A 644 -3.79 -15.01 -11.82
CA PRO A 644 -2.47 -14.81 -11.24
C PRO A 644 -1.71 -16.14 -11.25
N ALA A 645 -0.38 -16.05 -11.20
CA ALA A 645 0.42 -17.24 -10.97
C ALA A 645 0.00 -17.87 -9.63
N LEU A 646 -0.40 -19.15 -9.66
CA LEU A 646 -0.74 -19.93 -8.48
C LEU A 646 0.53 -20.30 -7.69
N ASN A 647 1.17 -19.27 -7.15
CA ASN A 647 2.27 -19.40 -6.21
C ASN A 647 1.73 -19.83 -4.84
N ASP A 648 2.66 -20.17 -3.96
CA ASP A 648 2.32 -20.66 -2.62
C ASP A 648 1.50 -19.67 -1.81
N ARG A 649 1.74 -18.35 -1.98
CA ARG A 649 0.95 -17.31 -1.31
C ARG A 649 -0.51 -17.38 -1.71
N ILE A 650 -0.81 -17.42 -3.01
CA ILE A 650 -2.18 -17.47 -3.51
C ILE A 650 -2.87 -18.77 -3.08
N LYS A 651 -2.18 -19.91 -3.18
CA LYS A 651 -2.71 -21.20 -2.71
C LYS A 651 -2.98 -21.20 -1.20
N ALA A 652 -2.12 -20.56 -0.42
CA ALA A 652 -2.31 -20.42 1.01
C ALA A 652 -3.51 -19.53 1.35
N VAL A 653 -3.75 -18.46 0.57
CA VAL A 653 -4.96 -17.64 0.72
C VAL A 653 -6.20 -18.43 0.32
N GLU A 654 -6.17 -19.14 -0.80
CA GLU A 654 -7.25 -20.03 -1.27
C GLU A 654 -7.63 -21.04 -0.18
N SER A 655 -6.66 -21.80 0.33
CA SER A 655 -6.85 -22.78 1.41
C SER A 655 -7.41 -22.15 2.69
N ALA A 656 -6.91 -20.98 3.08
CA ALA A 656 -7.40 -20.27 4.26
C ALA A 656 -8.85 -19.79 4.05
N TYR A 657 -9.17 -19.31 2.85
CA TYR A 657 -10.51 -18.83 2.51
C TYR A 657 -11.52 -19.97 2.45
N ASP A 658 -11.16 -21.12 1.88
CA ASP A 658 -12.03 -22.32 1.91
C ASP A 658 -12.37 -22.75 3.34
N THR A 659 -11.39 -22.64 4.25
CA THR A 659 -11.59 -22.99 5.65
C THR A 659 -12.48 -22.00 6.38
N VAL A 660 -12.33 -20.70 6.09
CA VAL A 660 -12.98 -19.61 6.84
C VAL A 660 -14.34 -19.21 6.28
N PHE A 661 -14.53 -19.27 4.97
CA PHE A 661 -15.74 -18.80 4.27
C PHE A 661 -16.58 -19.95 3.70
N GLY A 662 -15.99 -21.13 3.48
CA GLY A 662 -16.69 -22.31 3.00
C GLY A 662 -16.02 -22.92 1.78
N CYS A 663 -16.25 -24.22 1.56
CA CYS A 663 -15.64 -24.96 0.47
C CYS A 663 -16.03 -24.38 -0.90
N GLY A 664 -15.04 -24.00 -1.70
CA GLY A 664 -15.20 -23.39 -3.03
C GLY A 664 -14.99 -21.88 -3.04
N GLU A 665 -15.21 -21.22 -1.90
CA GLU A 665 -15.02 -19.77 -1.74
C GLU A 665 -13.54 -19.38 -1.84
N GLY A 666 -12.61 -20.30 -1.57
CA GLY A 666 -11.18 -20.10 -1.72
C GLY A 666 -10.81 -19.69 -3.14
N TRP A 667 -11.19 -20.50 -4.12
CA TRP A 667 -10.94 -20.18 -5.53
C TRP A 667 -11.70 -18.92 -5.96
N GLU A 668 -12.97 -18.81 -5.54
CA GLU A 668 -13.84 -17.71 -5.96
C GLU A 668 -13.33 -16.35 -5.45
N PHE A 669 -13.12 -16.20 -4.15
CA PHE A 669 -12.74 -14.94 -3.52
C PHE A 669 -11.26 -14.61 -3.66
N ALA A 670 -10.36 -15.61 -3.67
CA ALA A 670 -8.91 -15.34 -3.74
C ALA A 670 -8.38 -15.21 -5.17
N VAL A 671 -9.02 -15.88 -6.16
CA VAL A 671 -8.48 -15.98 -7.53
C VAL A 671 -9.45 -15.43 -8.57
N GLN A 672 -10.66 -15.99 -8.64
CA GLN A 672 -11.62 -15.72 -9.71
C GLN A 672 -12.10 -14.26 -9.71
N VAL A 673 -12.68 -13.80 -8.60
CA VAL A 673 -13.21 -12.43 -8.47
C VAL A 673 -12.11 -11.37 -8.68
N PRO A 674 -10.92 -11.44 -8.02
CA PRO A 674 -9.83 -10.50 -8.29
C PRO A 674 -9.40 -10.46 -9.75
N THR A 675 -9.38 -11.62 -10.43
CA THR A 675 -9.03 -11.70 -11.85
C THR A 675 -10.05 -10.96 -12.71
N ILE A 676 -11.35 -11.17 -12.47
CA ILE A 676 -12.41 -10.47 -13.21
C ILE A 676 -12.41 -8.97 -12.92
N ARG A 677 -12.12 -8.54 -11.69
CA ARG A 677 -11.88 -7.12 -11.38
C ARG A 677 -10.74 -6.55 -12.22
N LYS A 678 -9.61 -7.26 -12.36
CA LYS A 678 -8.48 -6.82 -13.23
C LYS A 678 -8.87 -6.72 -14.70
N VAL A 679 -9.65 -7.67 -15.22
CA VAL A 679 -10.17 -7.61 -16.59
C VAL A 679 -11.09 -6.40 -16.79
N ARG A 680 -12.02 -6.16 -15.86
CA ARG A 680 -12.91 -4.98 -15.87
C ARG A 680 -12.12 -3.67 -15.80
N GLN A 681 -11.06 -3.61 -14.98
CA GLN A 681 -10.15 -2.46 -14.92
C GLN A 681 -9.41 -2.23 -16.24
N ALA A 682 -8.94 -3.30 -16.90
CA ALA A 682 -8.31 -3.22 -18.21
C ALA A 682 -9.30 -2.68 -19.26
N MET A 683 -10.53 -3.20 -19.29
CA MET A 683 -11.60 -2.74 -20.18
C MET A 683 -11.93 -1.25 -19.95
N GLY A 684 -11.97 -0.81 -18.69
CA GLY A 684 -12.25 0.58 -18.31
C GLY A 684 -11.11 1.58 -18.59
N ARG A 685 -10.02 1.16 -19.26
CA ARG A 685 -8.92 2.05 -19.65
C ARG A 685 -9.16 2.81 -20.95
N VAL A 686 -9.96 2.26 -21.86
CA VAL A 686 -10.16 2.82 -23.21
C VAL A 686 -11.33 3.79 -23.30
N VAL A 687 -12.40 3.57 -22.53
CA VAL A 687 -13.58 4.45 -22.54
C VAL A 687 -13.75 5.05 -21.15
N ARG A 688 -13.35 6.33 -20.99
CA ARG A 688 -13.30 7.00 -19.67
C ARG A 688 -14.05 8.33 -19.58
N SER A 689 -14.62 8.81 -20.69
CA SER A 689 -15.49 9.99 -20.68
C SER A 689 -16.67 9.78 -21.63
N PRO A 690 -17.77 10.56 -21.49
CA PRO A 690 -18.88 10.50 -22.45
C PRO A 690 -18.46 10.86 -23.88
N GLY A 691 -17.38 11.65 -24.01
CA GLY A 691 -16.77 12.05 -25.27
C GLY A 691 -15.94 10.95 -25.95
N ASP A 692 -15.53 9.94 -25.19
CA ASP A 692 -14.57 8.94 -25.63
C ASP A 692 -15.25 7.75 -26.31
N PHE A 693 -14.46 7.01 -27.10
CA PHE A 693 -14.94 5.81 -27.78
C PHE A 693 -13.82 4.80 -28.00
N GLY A 694 -14.19 3.53 -28.03
CA GLY A 694 -13.25 2.47 -28.34
C GLY A 694 -13.80 1.06 -28.21
N VAL A 695 -12.94 0.10 -28.53
CA VAL A 695 -13.27 -1.32 -28.60
C VAL A 695 -12.61 -2.09 -27.46
N ARG A 696 -13.36 -3.01 -26.87
CA ARG A 696 -12.92 -3.95 -25.83
C ARG A 696 -13.05 -5.37 -26.38
N ILE A 697 -11.95 -6.12 -26.45
CA ILE A 697 -11.92 -7.47 -27.01
C ILE A 697 -11.45 -8.44 -25.94
N LEU A 698 -12.26 -9.46 -25.66
CA LEU A 698 -11.97 -10.54 -24.72
C LEU A 698 -11.74 -11.82 -25.51
N LEU A 699 -10.47 -12.23 -25.66
CA LEU A 699 -10.04 -13.40 -26.41
C LEU A 699 -10.00 -14.65 -25.53
N ASP A 700 -11.17 -15.19 -25.18
CA ASP A 700 -11.34 -16.52 -24.57
C ASP A 700 -12.82 -16.95 -24.59
N ALA A 701 -13.12 -18.19 -24.98
CA ALA A 701 -14.49 -18.71 -24.97
C ALA A 701 -15.16 -18.69 -23.58
N ARG A 702 -14.40 -18.59 -22.48
CA ARG A 702 -14.94 -18.45 -21.11
C ARG A 702 -15.68 -17.15 -20.87
N TYR A 703 -15.45 -16.13 -21.69
CA TYR A 703 -16.19 -14.88 -21.65
C TYR A 703 -17.51 -14.93 -22.42
N GLN A 704 -17.79 -15.99 -23.18
CA GLN A 704 -18.95 -16.05 -24.05
C GLN A 704 -20.22 -16.45 -23.29
N GLY A 705 -21.29 -15.69 -23.52
CA GLY A 705 -22.61 -15.97 -22.94
C GLY A 705 -23.21 -17.27 -23.46
N SER A 706 -23.02 -17.56 -24.75
CA SER A 706 -23.47 -18.80 -25.39
C SER A 706 -22.79 -20.06 -24.84
N GLN A 707 -21.58 -19.92 -24.27
CA GLN A 707 -20.78 -21.04 -23.77
C GLN A 707 -21.01 -21.34 -22.28
N VAL A 708 -21.81 -20.54 -21.55
CA VAL A 708 -22.03 -20.67 -20.10
C VAL A 708 -22.47 -22.09 -19.72
N ARG A 709 -23.47 -22.66 -20.41
CA ARG A 709 -23.98 -24.02 -20.12
C ARG A 709 -22.94 -25.10 -20.37
N LYS A 710 -22.13 -24.94 -21.43
CA LYS A 710 -21.11 -25.92 -21.84
C LYS A 710 -19.89 -25.89 -20.92
N LEU A 711 -19.46 -24.71 -20.51
CA LEU A 711 -18.27 -24.51 -19.66
C LEU A 711 -18.58 -24.67 -18.17
N GLY A 712 -19.84 -24.51 -17.75
CA GLY A 712 -20.25 -24.64 -16.35
C GLY A 712 -19.40 -23.74 -15.45
N LYS A 713 -18.79 -24.33 -14.42
CA LYS A 713 -17.91 -23.64 -13.46
C LYS A 713 -16.66 -22.97 -14.07
N PHE A 714 -16.30 -23.31 -15.31
CA PHE A 714 -15.16 -22.70 -16.00
C PHE A 714 -15.55 -21.43 -16.77
N SER A 715 -16.85 -21.15 -16.93
CA SER A 715 -17.31 -19.89 -17.49
C SER A 715 -17.02 -18.75 -16.51
N VAL A 716 -16.58 -17.62 -17.05
CA VAL A 716 -16.38 -16.41 -16.25
C VAL A 716 -17.43 -15.33 -16.52
N PHE A 717 -18.30 -15.55 -17.51
CA PHE A 717 -19.36 -14.62 -17.92
C PHE A 717 -20.27 -14.21 -16.75
N GLY A 718 -20.61 -15.15 -15.87
CA GLY A 718 -21.50 -14.91 -14.72
C GLY A 718 -20.89 -14.01 -13.62
N TYR A 719 -19.57 -13.77 -13.64
CA TYR A 719 -18.90 -12.90 -12.67
C TYR A 719 -18.89 -11.42 -13.08
N PHE A 720 -19.27 -11.13 -14.33
CA PHE A 720 -19.47 -9.76 -14.77
C PHE A 720 -20.84 -9.25 -14.34
N PRO A 721 -20.96 -7.99 -13.94
CA PRO A 721 -22.26 -7.37 -13.71
C PRO A 721 -23.22 -7.56 -14.88
N PRO A 722 -24.52 -7.81 -14.64
CA PRO A 722 -25.51 -8.02 -15.71
C PRO A 722 -25.60 -6.90 -16.73
N GLU A 723 -25.35 -5.65 -16.33
CA GLU A 723 -25.28 -4.48 -17.21
C GLU A 723 -24.04 -4.48 -18.12
N GLU A 724 -22.91 -5.03 -17.69
CA GLU A 724 -21.70 -5.14 -18.52
C GLU A 724 -21.78 -6.35 -19.46
N SER A 725 -22.19 -7.51 -18.94
CA SER A 725 -22.25 -8.76 -19.71
C SER A 725 -23.30 -8.73 -20.82
N ARG A 726 -24.35 -7.90 -20.69
CA ARG A 726 -25.32 -7.63 -21.78
C ARG A 726 -24.71 -6.91 -22.98
N GLU A 727 -23.57 -6.24 -22.82
CA GLU A 727 -22.86 -5.59 -23.94
C GLU A 727 -21.99 -6.55 -24.74
N PHE A 728 -21.80 -7.80 -24.27
CA PHE A 728 -20.85 -8.72 -24.87
C PHE A 728 -21.45 -9.35 -26.12
N ILE A 729 -20.74 -9.21 -27.23
CA ILE A 729 -21.10 -9.83 -28.50
C ILE A 729 -20.19 -11.04 -28.72
N ASP A 730 -20.78 -12.24 -28.72
CA ASP A 730 -20.07 -13.47 -29.03
C ASP A 730 -19.69 -13.49 -30.52
N VAL A 731 -18.39 -13.62 -30.83
CA VAL A 731 -17.86 -13.50 -32.20
C VAL A 731 -16.81 -14.58 -32.50
N ALA A 732 -16.67 -15.00 -33.75
CA ALA A 732 -15.59 -15.88 -34.19
C ALA A 732 -14.31 -15.06 -34.50
N PRO A 733 -13.09 -15.63 -34.35
CA PRO A 733 -11.83 -14.92 -34.60
C PRO A 733 -11.76 -14.15 -35.93
N LYS A 734 -12.21 -14.77 -37.01
CA LYS A 734 -12.23 -14.21 -38.38
C LYS A 734 -13.13 -12.97 -38.54
N ASP A 735 -14.17 -12.83 -37.72
CA ASP A 735 -15.17 -11.76 -37.84
C ASP A 735 -14.81 -10.53 -36.95
N VAL A 736 -13.69 -10.60 -36.21
CA VAL A 736 -13.27 -9.51 -35.32
C VAL A 736 -12.91 -8.25 -36.11
N GLY A 737 -12.12 -8.38 -37.19
CA GLY A 737 -11.65 -7.22 -37.97
C GLY A 737 -12.81 -6.39 -38.53
N SER A 738 -13.77 -7.04 -39.18
CA SER A 738 -14.91 -6.36 -39.82
C SER A 738 -15.78 -5.59 -38.83
N LEU A 739 -16.08 -6.16 -37.66
CA LEU A 739 -16.86 -5.48 -36.62
C LEU A 739 -16.11 -4.28 -36.01
N VAL A 740 -14.78 -4.39 -35.87
CA VAL A 740 -13.95 -3.28 -35.38
C VAL A 740 -13.92 -2.15 -36.40
N GLU A 741 -13.73 -2.45 -37.68
CA GLU A 741 -13.77 -1.46 -38.76
C GLU A 741 -15.13 -0.77 -38.84
N GLU A 742 -16.23 -1.53 -38.83
CA GLU A 742 -17.60 -1.01 -38.86
C GLU A 742 -17.86 -0.06 -37.69
N PHE A 743 -17.48 -0.45 -36.47
CA PHE A 743 -17.64 0.39 -35.29
C PHE A 743 -16.91 1.73 -35.42
N PHE A 744 -15.63 1.72 -35.83
CA PHE A 744 -14.86 2.95 -35.96
C PHE A 744 -15.34 3.81 -37.14
N ALA A 745 -15.76 3.21 -38.25
CA ALA A 745 -16.34 3.92 -39.39
C ALA A 745 -17.64 4.67 -39.01
N ASN A 746 -18.47 4.08 -38.16
CA ASN A 746 -19.71 4.69 -37.68
C ASN A 746 -19.50 5.73 -36.57
N THR A 747 -18.38 5.66 -35.84
CA THR A 747 -18.13 6.51 -34.66
C THR A 747 -17.28 7.75 -34.99
N LEU A 748 -16.40 7.66 -36.00
CA LEU A 748 -15.61 8.80 -36.45
C LEU A 748 -16.50 9.72 -37.31
N PRO A 749 -16.54 11.04 -37.03
CA PRO A 749 -17.27 11.97 -37.90
C PRO A 749 -16.68 11.93 -39.31
N TYR A 750 -17.54 11.76 -40.32
CA TYR A 750 -17.19 11.81 -41.73
C TYR A 750 -16.47 13.14 -42.01
N ASN A 751 -15.15 13.09 -42.24
CA ASN A 751 -14.37 14.26 -42.63
C ASN A 751 -14.10 14.17 -44.15
N PRO A 752 -14.75 14.98 -45.00
CA PRO A 752 -14.61 14.88 -46.46
C PRO A 752 -13.22 15.24 -46.98
N GLU A 753 -12.33 15.77 -46.15
CA GLU A 753 -11.03 16.29 -46.58
C GLU A 753 -9.94 15.22 -46.73
N THR A 754 -10.12 14.02 -46.18
CA THR A 754 -9.08 12.95 -46.23
C THR A 754 -9.02 12.18 -47.55
N LEU A 755 -9.88 12.48 -48.53
CA LEU A 755 -9.88 11.86 -49.87
C LEU A 755 -9.49 12.80 -51.01
N MET A 756 -9.17 14.08 -50.75
CA MET A 756 -8.63 14.98 -51.76
C MET A 756 -7.09 14.97 -51.75
N GLY A 757 -6.54 13.79 -51.99
CA GLY A 757 -5.10 13.59 -52.19
C GLY A 757 -4.88 12.58 -53.31
N ASN A 758 -4.68 13.10 -54.52
CA ASN A 758 -4.38 12.43 -55.79
C ASN A 758 -5.58 11.93 -56.61
N GLY A 759 -5.85 12.65 -57.71
CA GLY A 759 -6.63 12.10 -58.83
C GLY A 759 -7.43 13.16 -59.59
N SER A 760 -6.76 13.85 -60.52
CA SER A 760 -7.41 14.63 -61.56
C SER A 760 -8.34 13.74 -62.41
N PHE A 761 -9.65 13.96 -62.38
CA PHE A 761 -10.53 13.58 -63.50
C PHE A 761 -11.67 14.58 -63.68
N THR A 762 -11.93 14.80 -64.96
CA THR A 762 -12.75 15.82 -65.61
C THR A 762 -14.26 15.68 -65.36
N SER A 763 -14.92 16.83 -65.46
CA SER A 763 -16.36 17.12 -65.48
C SER A 763 -17.29 16.07 -66.13
N ALA A 764 -18.35 15.69 -65.41
CA ALA A 764 -19.67 15.37 -65.95
C ALA A 764 -20.78 15.56 -64.88
N GLU A 765 -21.98 15.86 -65.34
CA GLU A 765 -23.15 16.52 -64.71
C GLU A 765 -23.84 15.85 -63.48
N PRO A 766 -24.69 16.61 -62.74
CA PRO A 766 -25.29 16.15 -61.47
C PRO A 766 -26.62 15.43 -61.67
N PHE A 767 -26.73 14.19 -61.16
CA PHE A 767 -28.03 13.55 -60.95
C PHE A 767 -28.53 13.77 -59.52
N MET A 768 -29.63 14.51 -59.47
CA MET A 768 -30.50 14.79 -58.34
C MET A 768 -31.20 13.50 -57.88
N PHE A 769 -31.14 13.16 -56.59
CA PHE A 769 -32.17 12.32 -55.97
C PHE A 769 -32.72 12.99 -54.71
N ILE A 770 -34.04 13.06 -54.73
CA ILE A 770 -34.96 13.68 -53.79
C ILE A 770 -35.39 12.62 -52.77
N ILE A 771 -35.29 12.99 -51.48
CA ILE A 771 -35.98 12.51 -50.26
C ILE A 771 -35.89 11.01 -49.94
#